data_AF-A0A401ZWS4-F1
#
_entry.id   AF-A0A401ZWS4-F1
#
_cell.length_a   1.000
_cell.length_b   1.000
_cell.length_c   1.000
_cell.angle_alpha   90.00
_cell.angle_beta   90.00
_cell.angle_gamma   90.00
#
_symmetry.space_group_name_H-M   'P 1'
#
loop_
_entity.id
_entity.type
_entity.pdbx_description
1 polymer ?
#
loop_
_entity_poly.entity_id
_entity_poly.type
_entity_poly.pdbx_seq_one_letter_code
_entity_poly.pdbx_strand_id
1 'polypeptide(L)'
;MSTLITWQSYTVEQLLVERFHIQTGFHPTQRMIIEQIVHGRRVLAIQRTGWGKSLCYQIASLYFPHLTLVFSPLKALMRDQWRACVERYQIPAAMICSDFTEEANQEIFERSCQGEFKLLYITPERLSNRLWQQYLPHLRISLLVIDEAHCISTWGHDFRPDYRRIAQLFKVVPVQTPVLALTASANLQVERDILQQMGGKVQVVRGTMQRQNLALAVIPLKGDYEKLCYLGETLRHNPGTGLIYTATQKDAEMVASFLQLQGMQAEYYHAGRDSDIRQDVEQKLMSNQYKVVCSTNALGMGIDKNDLRFIIHYQIPASPIHYYQEMGRAGRDEQLAWCILLYDSSDLSIQEHFIRDARPAGNCYKMVFTLLLSHPRGLNQEEIRHQTGLSKQSVRIILSDLEDQHIITRQMHTRNYRALPGMKQFDPSPYDDFQRVKLRSLHHMRNYAQSTGCYMQYLTYYLGEQREYQCGICGRCQPDQFPAIKPSERMQKMVTLFLEEENLPRIERRSEKQVVLHEAGWALSFHGTSSIGRLVRASKYEGAGPFALSLVKRSVEVLSTRYRLEKIQGITSVPSTVSGLLVEDFARQVAEQLQLPFLAVLEKARTTQQQKTLRNALQKAENVKGSIKLLHSHLVRDKTLLLIDDIYDSGQMLREVSRCLIQAGAMAIYPFTITRTMHSDDH
;
A
#
# COMPACT_ATOMS: atom_id res chain seq x y z
N MET A 1 33.89 10.76 39.90
CA MET A 1 32.68 11.15 40.63
C MET A 1 31.55 11.35 39.63
N SER A 2 30.85 10.28 39.25
CA SER A 2 29.62 10.38 38.47
C SER A 2 28.49 10.67 39.44
N THR A 3 27.97 11.89 39.42
CA THR A 3 26.68 12.22 40.03
C THR A 3 25.64 11.34 39.35
N LEU A 4 25.27 10.23 40.00
CA LEU A 4 24.05 9.48 39.68
C LEU A 4 22.90 10.47 39.87
N ILE A 5 22.43 11.07 38.79
CA ILE A 5 21.28 11.95 38.80
C ILE A 5 20.09 11.09 39.23
N THR A 6 19.66 11.23 40.49
CA THR A 6 18.47 10.57 41.01
C THR A 6 17.26 11.37 40.55
N TRP A 7 16.82 11.12 39.30
CA TRP A 7 15.64 11.73 38.68
C TRP A 7 14.35 11.61 39.52
N GLN A 8 14.34 10.69 40.48
CA GLN A 8 13.29 10.50 41.48
C GLN A 8 13.05 11.73 42.39
N SER A 9 14.01 12.65 42.46
CA SER A 9 13.87 13.91 43.20
C SER A 9 13.10 15.00 42.44
N TYR A 10 12.89 14.83 41.12
CA TYR A 10 12.19 15.80 40.28
C TYR A 10 10.70 15.47 40.17
N THR A 11 9.86 16.48 40.21
CA THR A 11 8.45 16.34 39.83
C THR A 11 8.32 16.10 38.33
N VAL A 12 7.17 15.57 37.91
CA VAL A 12 6.91 15.26 36.50
C VAL A 12 6.92 16.55 35.66
N GLU A 13 6.47 17.67 36.23
CA GLU A 13 6.50 19.00 35.63
C GLU A 13 7.92 19.55 35.45
N GLN A 14 8.80 19.35 36.44
CA GLN A 14 10.19 19.78 36.32
C GLN A 14 10.90 19.03 35.19
N LEU A 15 10.72 17.71 35.10
CA LEU A 15 11.27 16.92 33.99
C LEU A 15 10.75 17.41 32.63
N LEU A 16 9.46 17.71 32.54
CA LEU A 16 8.85 18.21 31.30
C LEU A 16 9.54 19.49 30.79
N VAL A 17 9.85 20.43 31.68
CA VAL A 17 10.48 21.70 31.33
C VAL A 17 11.98 21.54 31.15
N GLU A 18 12.68 21.00 32.14
CA GLU A 18 14.14 21.00 32.19
C GLU A 18 14.76 19.98 31.23
N ARG A 19 14.09 18.83 31.03
CA ARG A 19 14.63 17.73 30.21
C ARG A 19 14.03 17.65 28.82
N PHE A 20 12.72 17.82 28.72
CA PHE A 20 12.01 17.72 27.44
C PHE A 20 11.83 19.08 26.77
N HIS A 21 12.16 20.18 27.45
CA HIS A 21 12.08 21.55 26.94
C HIS A 21 10.67 21.95 26.50
N ILE A 22 9.66 21.46 27.22
CA ILE A 22 8.24 21.73 26.96
C ILE A 22 7.71 22.66 28.05
N GLN A 23 7.46 23.92 27.69
CA GLN A 23 6.95 24.95 28.62
C GLN A 23 5.42 25.10 28.58
N THR A 24 4.76 24.50 27.57
CA THR A 24 3.30 24.59 27.38
C THR A 24 2.50 23.72 28.35
N GLY A 25 3.17 22.91 29.17
CA GLY A 25 2.54 21.95 30.07
C GLY A 25 2.11 20.64 29.38
N PHE A 26 1.49 19.76 30.16
CA PHE A 26 1.02 18.45 29.69
C PHE A 26 -0.28 18.58 28.88
N HIS A 27 -0.40 17.77 27.82
CA HIS A 27 -1.71 17.55 27.20
C HIS A 27 -2.66 16.82 28.17
N PRO A 28 -3.98 16.97 27.99
CA PRO A 28 -4.97 16.32 28.86
C PRO A 28 -4.71 14.83 28.99
N THR A 29 -4.71 14.30 30.22
CA THR A 29 -4.44 12.89 30.60
C THR A 29 -2.99 12.40 30.51
N GLN A 30 -2.03 13.16 29.96
CA GLN A 30 -0.61 12.74 29.91
C GLN A 30 -0.04 12.53 31.31
N ARG A 31 -0.18 13.55 32.17
CA ARG A 31 0.27 13.49 33.57
C ARG A 31 -0.31 12.28 34.30
N MET A 32 -1.63 12.08 34.18
CA MET A 32 -2.31 10.94 34.78
C MET A 32 -1.72 9.62 34.30
N ILE A 33 -1.48 9.44 33.00
CA ILE A 33 -0.85 8.22 32.47
C ILE A 33 0.53 8.00 33.10
N ILE A 34 1.37 9.04 33.16
CA ILE A 34 2.71 8.96 33.77
C ILE A 34 2.62 8.55 35.23
N GLU A 35 1.78 9.21 36.03
CA GLU A 35 1.60 8.91 37.46
C GLU A 35 1.12 7.46 37.68
N GLN A 36 0.16 6.98 36.88
CA GLN A 36 -0.31 5.59 36.98
C GLN A 36 0.83 4.59 36.73
N ILE A 37 1.68 4.85 35.72
CA ILE A 37 2.83 3.99 35.42
C ILE A 37 3.85 4.03 36.56
N VAL A 38 4.20 5.22 37.06
CA VAL A 38 5.16 5.41 38.16
C VAL A 38 4.69 4.71 39.43
N HIS A 39 3.38 4.62 39.66
CA HIS A 39 2.78 3.81 40.74
C HIS A 39 2.76 2.28 40.48
N GLY A 40 3.47 1.80 39.46
CA GLY A 40 3.58 0.37 39.14
C GLY A 40 2.33 -0.24 38.48
N ARG A 41 1.40 0.58 37.97
CA ARG A 41 0.16 0.08 37.37
C ARG A 41 0.35 -0.28 35.90
N ARG A 42 -0.50 -1.18 35.40
CA ARG A 42 -0.65 -1.47 33.97
C ARG A 42 -1.65 -0.50 33.37
N VAL A 43 -1.29 0.14 32.26
CA VAL A 43 -2.09 1.18 31.60
C VAL A 43 -2.25 0.87 30.12
N LEU A 44 -3.49 0.95 29.62
CA LEU A 44 -3.80 1.04 28.21
C LEU A 44 -4.19 2.48 27.89
N ALA A 45 -3.32 3.19 27.19
CA ALA A 45 -3.54 4.57 26.78
C ALA A 45 -4.01 4.63 25.31
N ILE A 46 -5.28 4.97 25.12
CA ILE A 46 -5.89 5.14 23.80
C ILE A 46 -6.01 6.64 23.53
N GLN A 47 -5.12 7.16 22.67
CA GLN A 47 -4.94 8.60 22.45
C GLN A 47 -4.72 8.92 20.97
N ARG A 48 -5.31 10.01 20.49
CA ARG A 48 -5.22 10.47 19.09
C ARG A 48 -3.77 10.57 18.58
N THR A 49 -3.59 10.51 17.27
CA THR A 49 -2.29 10.76 16.63
C THR A 49 -1.82 12.19 16.93
N GLY A 50 -0.50 12.38 17.09
CA GLY A 50 0.08 13.69 17.45
C GLY A 50 -0.08 14.12 18.91
N TRP A 51 -0.78 13.38 19.77
CA TRP A 51 -0.98 13.73 21.19
C TRP A 51 0.28 13.61 22.08
N GLY A 52 1.40 13.12 21.54
CA GLY A 52 2.65 12.95 22.32
C GLY A 52 2.66 11.68 23.20
N LYS A 53 2.14 10.55 22.71
CA LYS A 53 2.12 9.27 23.45
C LYS A 53 3.51 8.84 23.94
N SER A 54 4.54 9.10 23.16
CA SER A 54 5.92 8.70 23.47
C SER A 54 6.50 9.41 24.70
N LEU A 55 6.08 10.67 24.91
CA LEU A 55 6.51 11.47 26.06
C LEU A 55 6.15 10.78 27.39
N CYS A 56 5.00 10.09 27.45
CA CYS A 56 4.54 9.41 28.65
C CYS A 56 5.54 8.37 29.15
N TYR A 57 6.02 7.47 28.28
CA TYR A 57 6.99 6.46 28.70
C TYR A 57 8.41 7.02 28.80
N GLN A 58 8.76 8.03 28.01
CA GLN A 58 10.09 8.66 28.09
C GLN A 58 10.28 9.31 29.46
N ILE A 59 9.30 10.09 29.93
CA ILE A 59 9.32 10.67 31.29
C ILE A 59 9.23 9.56 32.34
N ALA A 60 8.26 8.64 32.23
CA ALA A 60 8.07 7.57 33.22
C ALA A 60 9.34 6.72 33.39
N SER A 61 10.09 6.48 32.30
CA SER A 61 11.32 5.69 32.34
C SER A 61 12.31 6.22 33.37
N LEU A 62 12.43 7.55 33.50
CA LEU A 62 13.41 8.22 34.37
C LEU A 62 13.18 7.95 35.87
N TYR A 63 11.95 7.62 36.28
CA TYR A 63 11.63 7.28 37.68
C TYR A 63 12.06 5.87 38.09
N PHE A 64 12.28 4.98 37.13
CA PHE A 64 12.68 3.60 37.40
C PHE A 64 14.20 3.45 37.50
N PRO A 65 14.73 2.45 38.23
CA PRO A 65 16.17 2.25 38.35
C PRO A 65 16.80 1.52 37.15
N HIS A 66 16.03 0.75 36.38
CA HIS A 66 16.57 -0.08 35.29
C HIS A 66 15.91 0.21 33.93
N LEU A 67 16.02 -0.74 33.00
CA LEU A 67 15.72 -0.57 31.59
C LEU A 67 14.21 -0.43 31.34
N THR A 68 13.84 0.52 30.48
CA THR A 68 12.53 0.57 29.82
C THR A 68 12.63 -0.09 28.47
N LEU A 69 11.89 -1.18 28.26
CA LEU A 69 11.88 -1.90 26.99
C LEU A 69 10.67 -1.47 26.16
N VAL A 70 10.92 -0.93 24.96
CA VAL A 70 9.90 -0.38 24.07
C VAL A 70 9.78 -1.24 22.81
N PHE A 71 8.64 -1.90 22.66
CA PHE A 71 8.26 -2.57 21.42
C PHE A 71 7.59 -1.58 20.49
N SER A 72 8.09 -1.46 19.27
CA SER A 72 7.46 -0.64 18.22
C SER A 72 7.57 -1.33 16.86
N PRO A 73 6.54 -1.24 15.98
CA PRO A 73 6.54 -1.97 14.71
C PRO A 73 7.35 -1.26 13.62
N LEU A 74 7.75 -0.01 13.88
CA LEU A 74 8.11 0.95 12.85
C LEU A 74 9.53 1.45 13.07
N LYS A 75 10.47 0.92 12.29
CA LYS A 75 11.89 1.28 12.38
C LYS A 75 12.15 2.78 12.23
N ALA A 76 11.45 3.44 11.31
CA ALA A 76 11.56 4.89 11.12
C ALA A 76 11.16 5.67 12.39
N LEU A 77 10.02 5.31 13.00
CA LEU A 77 9.56 5.91 14.24
C LEU A 77 10.51 5.64 15.41
N MET A 78 11.03 4.41 15.51
CA MET A 78 12.03 4.06 16.52
C MET A 78 13.30 4.89 16.35
N ARG A 79 13.79 5.09 15.12
CA ARG A 79 14.97 5.90 14.82
C ARG A 79 14.76 7.35 15.23
N ASP A 80 13.61 7.94 14.93
CA ASP A 80 13.32 9.34 15.26
C ASP A 80 13.19 9.54 16.78
N GLN A 81 12.52 8.61 17.47
CA GLN A 81 12.41 8.64 18.92
C GLN A 81 13.75 8.40 19.62
N TRP A 82 14.56 7.47 19.11
CA TRP A 82 15.91 7.20 19.59
C TRP A 82 16.82 8.42 19.42
N ARG A 83 16.85 9.04 18.23
CA ARG A 83 17.60 10.29 17.98
C ARG A 83 17.15 11.41 18.90
N ALA A 84 15.85 11.63 19.06
CA ALA A 84 15.34 12.64 19.98
C ALA A 84 15.79 12.37 21.43
N CYS A 85 15.74 11.12 21.88
CA CYS A 85 16.24 10.72 23.19
C CYS A 85 17.73 11.02 23.36
N VAL A 86 18.58 10.61 22.43
CA VAL A 86 20.05 10.73 22.55
C VAL A 86 20.54 12.16 22.30
N GLU A 87 20.10 12.79 21.22
CA GLU A 87 20.65 14.06 20.75
C GLU A 87 20.00 15.26 21.47
N ARG A 88 18.68 15.24 21.66
CA ARG A 88 17.93 16.36 22.22
C ARG A 88 17.73 16.23 23.72
N TYR A 89 17.23 15.10 24.17
CA TYR A 89 16.94 14.88 25.58
C TYR A 89 18.10 14.27 26.34
N GLN A 90 19.22 13.91 25.69
CA GLN A 90 20.40 13.27 26.30
C GLN A 90 20.08 12.04 27.20
N ILE A 91 18.99 11.33 26.93
CA ILE A 91 18.61 10.11 27.64
C ILE A 91 19.32 8.93 26.98
N PRO A 92 20.11 8.13 27.72
CA PRO A 92 20.78 6.96 27.16
C PRO A 92 19.77 5.98 26.56
N ALA A 93 19.80 5.83 25.24
CA ALA A 93 18.86 4.98 24.51
C ALA A 93 19.58 4.22 23.39
N ALA A 94 19.09 3.02 23.12
CA ALA A 94 19.57 2.18 22.02
C ALA A 94 18.41 1.57 21.23
N MET A 95 18.72 1.02 20.05
CA MET A 95 17.76 0.42 19.14
C MET A 95 18.26 -0.92 18.62
N ILE A 96 17.41 -1.95 18.63
CA ILE A 96 17.67 -3.28 18.05
C ILE A 96 16.63 -3.53 16.95
N CYS A 97 17.09 -3.67 15.71
CA CYS A 97 16.24 -3.93 14.54
C CYS A 97 17.03 -4.65 13.43
N SER A 98 16.35 -5.09 12.37
CA SER A 98 16.98 -5.79 11.23
C SER A 98 17.84 -4.94 10.32
N ASP A 99 17.96 -3.63 10.58
CA ASP A 99 18.88 -2.76 9.83
C ASP A 99 20.33 -2.85 10.36
N PHE A 100 20.52 -3.37 11.58
CA PHE A 100 21.84 -3.59 12.18
C PHE A 100 22.30 -5.05 12.00
N THR A 101 23.61 -5.24 11.89
CA THR A 101 24.23 -6.58 11.85
C THR A 101 23.99 -7.34 13.16
N GLU A 102 24.17 -8.66 13.14
CA GLU A 102 23.94 -9.48 14.33
C GLU A 102 24.92 -9.14 15.45
N GLU A 103 26.18 -8.85 15.10
CA GLU A 103 27.24 -8.42 16.02
C GLU A 103 26.91 -7.08 16.68
N ALA A 104 26.44 -6.10 15.89
CA ALA A 104 26.03 -4.80 16.42
C ALA A 104 24.85 -4.93 17.39
N ASN A 105 23.86 -5.77 17.08
CA ASN A 105 22.75 -6.03 18.00
C ASN A 105 23.21 -6.76 19.27
N GLN A 106 24.18 -7.68 19.15
CA GLN A 106 24.77 -8.38 20.30
C GLN A 106 25.47 -7.40 21.25
N GLU A 107 26.28 -6.49 20.72
CA GLU A 107 26.94 -5.45 21.53
C GLU A 107 25.91 -4.60 22.30
N ILE A 108 24.82 -4.21 21.64
CA ILE A 108 23.74 -3.45 22.29
C ILE A 108 23.09 -4.27 23.42
N PHE A 109 22.87 -5.57 23.23
CA PHE A 109 22.35 -6.43 24.29
C PHE A 109 23.30 -6.54 25.49
N GLU A 110 24.60 -6.70 25.25
CA GLU A 110 25.62 -6.78 26.30
C GLU A 110 25.65 -5.51 27.15
N ARG A 111 25.70 -4.35 26.49
CA ARG A 111 25.65 -3.03 27.13
C ARG A 111 24.33 -2.77 27.85
N SER A 112 23.22 -3.29 27.32
CA SER A 112 21.90 -3.25 27.99
C SER A 112 21.90 -4.06 29.29
N CYS A 113 22.56 -5.23 29.32
CA CYS A 113 22.70 -6.05 30.53
C CYS A 113 23.61 -5.38 31.57
N GLN A 114 24.58 -4.59 31.14
CA GLN A 114 25.46 -3.79 32.00
C GLN A 114 24.76 -2.54 32.57
N GLY A 115 23.56 -2.20 32.07
CA GLY A 115 22.77 -1.06 32.55
C GLY A 115 23.17 0.29 31.95
N GLU A 116 23.84 0.30 30.79
CA GLU A 116 24.24 1.54 30.12
C GLU A 116 23.06 2.33 29.54
N PHE A 117 21.96 1.66 29.22
CA PHE A 117 20.81 2.28 28.56
C PHE A 117 19.61 2.39 29.50
N LYS A 118 18.90 3.50 29.34
CA LYS A 118 17.63 3.77 30.02
C LYS A 118 16.44 3.29 29.20
N LEU A 119 16.51 3.46 27.88
CA LEU A 119 15.50 2.99 26.93
C LEU A 119 16.14 2.06 25.90
N LEU A 120 15.47 0.94 25.62
CA LEU A 120 15.81 0.05 24.51
C LEU A 120 14.60 -0.11 23.61
N TYR A 121 14.72 0.40 22.38
CA TYR A 121 13.73 0.20 21.32
C TYR A 121 14.01 -1.12 20.60
N ILE A 122 13.01 -1.98 20.45
CA ILE A 122 13.17 -3.28 19.78
C ILE A 122 11.98 -3.59 18.87
N THR A 123 12.26 -4.13 17.68
CA THR A 123 11.18 -4.61 16.81
C THR A 123 10.70 -6.00 17.27
N PRO A 124 9.39 -6.30 17.27
CA PRO A 124 8.86 -7.57 17.80
C PRO A 124 9.39 -8.82 17.10
N GLU A 125 9.77 -8.75 15.83
CA GLU A 125 10.31 -9.89 15.07
C GLU A 125 11.60 -10.42 15.72
N ARG A 126 12.34 -9.56 16.43
CA ARG A 126 13.57 -9.92 17.15
C ARG A 126 13.34 -10.84 18.35
N LEU A 127 12.10 -10.94 18.84
CA LEU A 127 11.73 -11.86 19.93
C LEU A 127 11.94 -13.34 19.56
N SER A 128 12.02 -13.65 18.27
CA SER A 128 12.27 -15.00 17.77
C SER A 128 13.76 -15.37 17.67
N ASN A 129 14.65 -14.39 17.78
CA ASN A 129 16.08 -14.58 17.56
C ASN A 129 16.74 -15.26 18.79
N ARG A 130 17.75 -16.09 18.53
CA ARG A 130 18.59 -16.74 19.56
C ARG A 130 19.21 -15.73 20.54
N LEU A 131 19.67 -14.58 20.06
CA LEU A 131 20.22 -13.53 20.91
C LEU A 131 19.20 -13.06 21.96
N TRP A 132 17.93 -12.87 21.58
CA TRP A 132 16.90 -12.46 22.52
C TRP A 132 16.73 -13.48 23.66
N GLN A 133 16.68 -14.77 23.32
CA GLN A 133 16.56 -15.85 24.32
C GLN A 133 17.78 -15.92 25.24
N GLN A 134 18.97 -15.64 24.72
CA GLN A 134 20.22 -15.62 25.47
C GLN A 134 20.27 -14.45 26.48
N TYR A 135 19.90 -13.23 26.07
CA TYR A 135 20.07 -12.05 26.90
C TYR A 135 18.85 -11.70 27.77
N LEU A 136 17.62 -12.09 27.40
CA LEU A 136 16.41 -11.77 28.16
C LEU A 136 16.52 -12.09 29.67
N PRO A 137 17.04 -13.25 30.11
CA PRO A 137 17.17 -13.56 31.54
C PRO A 137 18.11 -12.61 32.30
N HIS A 138 18.99 -11.90 31.59
CA HIS A 138 19.98 -10.99 32.16
C HIS A 138 19.56 -9.51 32.12
N LEU A 139 18.49 -9.19 31.36
CA LEU A 139 17.97 -7.83 31.27
C LEU A 139 17.18 -7.45 32.54
N ARG A 140 17.61 -6.37 33.20
CA ARG A 140 16.87 -5.78 34.32
C ARG A 140 15.80 -4.83 33.78
N ILE A 141 14.60 -5.35 33.54
CA ILE A 141 13.47 -4.57 32.99
C ILE A 141 12.66 -3.97 34.15
N SER A 142 12.46 -2.66 34.14
CA SER A 142 11.60 -1.96 35.11
C SER A 142 10.29 -1.44 34.52
N LEU A 143 10.19 -1.31 33.20
CA LEU A 143 8.98 -0.87 32.50
C LEU A 143 8.90 -1.52 31.13
N LEU A 144 7.75 -2.09 30.81
CA LEU A 144 7.45 -2.58 29.46
C LEU A 144 6.55 -1.59 28.73
N VAL A 145 6.90 -1.23 27.51
CA VAL A 145 6.09 -0.37 26.64
C VAL A 145 5.78 -1.11 25.35
N ILE A 146 4.51 -1.09 24.96
CA ILE A 146 4.04 -1.62 23.68
C ILE A 146 3.41 -0.47 22.92
N ASP A 147 4.16 0.06 21.96
CA ASP A 147 3.68 1.07 21.03
C ASP A 147 2.85 0.40 19.92
N GLU A 148 1.91 1.15 19.36
CA GLU A 148 0.93 0.64 18.40
C GLU A 148 0.27 -0.68 18.84
N ALA A 149 -0.17 -0.73 20.10
CA ALA A 149 -0.74 -1.92 20.74
C ALA A 149 -1.94 -2.55 20.00
N HIS A 150 -2.56 -1.84 19.04
CA HIS A 150 -3.55 -2.43 18.16
C HIS A 150 -2.99 -3.59 17.33
N CYS A 151 -1.68 -3.66 17.07
CA CYS A 151 -1.02 -4.76 16.36
C CYS A 151 -1.10 -6.11 17.10
N ILE A 152 -1.35 -6.07 18.41
CA ILE A 152 -1.56 -7.25 19.26
C ILE A 152 -2.86 -7.98 18.87
N SER A 153 -3.88 -7.22 18.46
CA SER A 153 -5.22 -7.73 18.21
C SER A 153 -5.38 -8.23 16.78
N THR A 154 -5.98 -9.41 16.58
CA THR A 154 -6.37 -9.88 15.24
C THR A 154 -7.49 -9.07 14.61
N TRP A 155 -8.23 -8.33 15.44
CA TRP A 155 -9.24 -7.37 15.01
C TRP A 155 -8.62 -5.99 14.71
N GLY A 156 -7.33 -5.82 15.02
CA GLY A 156 -6.55 -4.66 14.63
C GLY A 156 -6.40 -4.58 13.12
N HIS A 157 -6.35 -3.35 12.59
CA HIS A 157 -6.20 -3.13 11.16
C HIS A 157 -4.81 -3.55 10.64
N ASP A 158 -3.76 -3.43 11.46
CA ASP A 158 -2.38 -3.88 11.21
C ASP A 158 -1.95 -5.00 12.20
N PHE A 159 -2.67 -6.12 12.22
CA PHE A 159 -2.30 -7.27 13.05
C PHE A 159 -0.91 -7.82 12.67
N ARG A 160 -0.04 -8.02 13.67
CA ARG A 160 1.29 -8.59 13.48
C ARG A 160 1.48 -9.82 14.37
N PRO A 161 1.71 -11.02 13.80
CA PRO A 161 1.91 -12.24 14.59
C PRO A 161 2.99 -12.13 15.67
N ASP A 162 4.10 -11.44 15.38
CA ASP A 162 5.19 -11.23 16.34
C ASP A 162 4.79 -10.42 17.57
N TYR A 163 3.77 -9.55 17.49
CA TYR A 163 3.25 -8.84 18.66
C TYR A 163 2.60 -9.77 19.67
N ARG A 164 1.98 -10.88 19.25
CA ARG A 164 1.44 -11.87 20.20
C ARG A 164 2.52 -12.52 21.05
N ARG A 165 3.77 -12.57 20.57
CA ARG A 165 4.90 -13.10 21.33
C ARG A 165 5.23 -12.20 22.53
N ILE A 166 4.92 -10.90 22.45
CA ILE A 166 5.05 -9.99 23.59
C ILE A 166 4.18 -10.46 24.77
N ALA A 167 3.01 -11.05 24.50
CA ALA A 167 2.16 -11.58 25.58
C ALA A 167 2.84 -12.71 26.38
N GLN A 168 3.79 -13.42 25.78
CA GLN A 168 4.59 -14.42 26.49
C GLN A 168 5.55 -13.77 27.49
N LEU A 169 6.03 -12.54 27.21
CA LEU A 169 6.88 -11.79 28.13
C LEU A 169 6.17 -11.46 29.43
N PHE A 170 4.86 -11.20 29.41
CA PHE A 170 4.07 -10.97 30.63
C PHE A 170 4.10 -12.14 31.61
N LYS A 171 4.43 -13.36 31.14
CA LYS A 171 4.56 -14.55 31.98
C LYS A 171 5.97 -14.71 32.57
N VAL A 172 6.97 -14.08 31.98
CA VAL A 172 8.39 -14.23 32.34
C VAL A 172 8.88 -13.04 33.15
N VAL A 173 8.38 -11.83 32.88
CA VAL A 173 8.69 -10.65 33.68
C VAL A 173 7.96 -10.69 35.03
N PRO A 174 8.52 -10.12 36.10
CA PRO A 174 7.86 -10.06 37.41
C PRO A 174 6.45 -9.46 37.31
N VAL A 175 5.49 -10.00 38.06
CA VAL A 175 4.07 -9.59 38.01
C VAL A 175 3.91 -8.10 38.33
N GLN A 176 4.75 -7.56 39.22
CA GLN A 176 4.77 -6.15 39.59
C GLN A 176 5.36 -5.20 38.52
N THR A 177 5.87 -5.71 37.39
CA THR A 177 6.44 -4.87 36.34
C THR A 177 5.32 -4.03 35.69
N PRO A 178 5.41 -2.70 35.71
CA PRO A 178 4.44 -1.85 35.03
C PRO A 178 4.49 -2.08 33.52
N VAL A 179 3.33 -1.94 32.89
CA VAL A 179 3.16 -2.11 31.45
C VAL A 179 2.37 -0.93 30.92
N LEU A 180 2.88 -0.28 29.87
CA LEU A 180 2.16 0.72 29.12
C LEU A 180 1.90 0.21 27.69
N ALA A 181 0.63 0.10 27.32
CA ALA A 181 0.22 -0.11 25.94
C ALA A 181 -0.33 1.19 25.35
N LEU A 182 0.15 1.59 24.16
CA LEU A 182 -0.18 2.85 23.50
C LEU A 182 -0.81 2.58 22.13
N THR A 183 -1.91 3.26 21.81
CA THR A 183 -2.52 3.17 20.47
C THR A 183 -3.41 4.36 20.16
N ALA A 184 -3.51 4.75 18.89
CA ALA A 184 -4.47 5.76 18.42
C ALA A 184 -5.73 5.16 17.81
N SER A 185 -5.74 3.84 17.55
CA SER A 185 -6.62 3.20 16.58
C SER A 185 -7.21 1.91 17.15
N ALA A 186 -7.70 1.97 18.40
CA ALA A 186 -8.39 0.87 19.05
C ALA A 186 -9.88 1.20 19.26
N ASN A 187 -10.73 0.53 18.50
CA ASN A 187 -12.16 0.47 18.79
C ASN A 187 -12.41 -0.43 20.02
N LEU A 188 -13.67 -0.53 20.47
CA LEU A 188 -14.03 -1.30 21.67
C LEU A 188 -13.68 -2.80 21.58
N GLN A 189 -13.68 -3.38 20.37
CA GLN A 189 -13.33 -4.79 20.16
C GLN A 189 -11.81 -5.00 20.29
N VAL A 190 -11.02 -4.14 19.65
CA VAL A 190 -9.55 -4.15 19.74
C VAL A 190 -9.10 -3.86 21.18
N GLU A 191 -9.75 -2.92 21.86
CA GLU A 191 -9.49 -2.62 23.27
C GLU A 191 -9.64 -3.87 24.16
N ARG A 192 -10.75 -4.60 24.03
CA ARG A 192 -11.00 -5.83 24.81
C ARG A 192 -9.94 -6.90 24.56
N ASP A 193 -9.52 -7.08 23.30
CA ASP A 193 -8.50 -8.05 22.93
C ASP A 193 -7.12 -7.66 23.50
N ILE A 194 -6.74 -6.38 23.43
CA ILE A 194 -5.51 -5.88 24.07
C ILE A 194 -5.54 -6.13 25.58
N LEU A 195 -6.65 -5.82 26.25
CA LEU A 195 -6.80 -6.04 27.69
C LEU A 195 -6.67 -7.51 28.08
N GLN A 196 -7.29 -8.40 27.30
CA GLN A 196 -7.17 -9.85 27.50
C GLN A 196 -5.72 -10.33 27.36
N GLN A 197 -4.98 -9.82 26.37
CA GLN A 197 -3.60 -10.20 26.13
C GLN A 197 -2.61 -9.60 27.13
N MET A 198 -2.87 -8.38 27.63
CA MET A 198 -2.06 -7.76 28.69
C MET A 198 -2.19 -8.50 30.03
N GLY A 199 -3.39 -8.99 30.35
CA GLY A 199 -3.68 -9.68 31.59
C GLY A 199 -3.57 -8.79 32.84
N GLY A 200 -4.17 -9.25 33.95
CA GLY A 200 -4.20 -8.51 35.22
C GLY A 200 -5.12 -7.28 35.20
N LYS A 201 -5.03 -6.46 36.25
CA LYS A 201 -5.86 -5.24 36.39
C LYS A 201 -5.22 -4.08 35.61
N VAL A 202 -5.74 -3.82 34.41
CA VAL A 202 -5.27 -2.73 33.53
C VAL A 202 -6.18 -1.51 33.69
N GLN A 203 -5.58 -0.32 33.84
CA GLN A 203 -6.27 0.96 33.82
C GLN A 203 -6.39 1.44 32.37
N VAL A 204 -7.62 1.63 31.89
CA VAL A 204 -7.86 2.18 30.55
C VAL A 204 -7.95 3.70 30.65
N VAL A 205 -7.08 4.39 29.92
CA VAL A 205 -7.10 5.85 29.76
C VAL A 205 -7.40 6.17 28.31
N ARG A 206 -8.65 6.53 28.04
CA ARG A 206 -9.10 6.94 26.70
C ARG A 206 -9.29 8.45 26.67
N GLY A 207 -8.46 9.13 25.89
CA GLY A 207 -8.64 10.55 25.60
C GLY A 207 -9.64 10.77 24.48
N THR A 208 -9.87 12.04 24.14
CA THR A 208 -10.68 12.37 22.97
C THR A 208 -9.95 12.06 21.67
N MET A 209 -10.66 11.42 20.74
CA MET A 209 -10.28 11.18 19.35
C MET A 209 -10.64 12.37 18.46
N GLN A 210 -11.27 13.42 19.01
CA GLN A 210 -11.57 14.62 18.24
C GLN A 210 -10.30 15.37 17.88
N ARG A 211 -10.26 15.87 16.64
CA ARG A 211 -9.26 16.83 16.17
C ARG A 211 -9.98 18.08 15.70
N GLN A 212 -10.16 19.03 16.62
CA GLN A 212 -10.94 20.25 16.39
C GLN A 212 -10.33 21.19 15.33
N ASN A 213 -9.08 20.96 14.95
CA ASN A 213 -8.37 21.73 13.92
C ASN A 213 -8.43 21.10 12.52
N LEU A 214 -9.07 19.93 12.35
CA LEU A 214 -9.13 19.23 11.06
C LEU A 214 -10.48 19.43 10.38
N ALA A 215 -10.49 20.20 9.29
CA ALA A 215 -11.65 20.42 8.45
C ALA A 215 -11.79 19.26 7.46
N LEU A 216 -12.74 18.35 7.71
CA LEU A 216 -12.95 17.16 6.88
C LEU A 216 -13.98 17.42 5.77
N ALA A 217 -13.72 16.94 4.56
CA ALA A 217 -14.71 16.94 3.48
C ALA A 217 -14.62 15.70 2.58
N VAL A 218 -15.75 15.36 1.97
CA VAL A 218 -15.85 14.34 0.93
C VAL A 218 -16.39 15.01 -0.33
N ILE A 219 -15.62 15.00 -1.40
CA ILE A 219 -15.96 15.62 -2.68
C ILE A 219 -16.25 14.50 -3.68
N PRO A 220 -17.53 14.30 -4.09
CA PRO A 220 -17.88 13.29 -5.07
C PRO A 220 -17.40 13.72 -6.45
N LEU A 221 -16.52 12.91 -7.07
CA LEU A 221 -15.94 13.13 -8.40
C LEU A 221 -15.91 11.81 -9.17
N LYS A 222 -15.92 11.89 -10.51
CA LYS A 222 -15.89 10.72 -11.40
C LYS A 222 -14.60 10.63 -12.18
N GLY A 223 -13.84 9.57 -11.94
CA GLY A 223 -12.61 9.24 -12.64
C GLY A 223 -11.49 10.26 -12.44
N ASP A 224 -10.35 10.00 -13.09
CA ASP A 224 -9.16 10.84 -12.95
C ASP A 224 -9.35 12.25 -13.50
N TYR A 225 -10.16 12.41 -14.55
CA TYR A 225 -10.39 13.71 -15.18
C TYR A 225 -10.91 14.76 -14.18
N GLU A 226 -11.99 14.45 -13.47
CA GLU A 226 -12.59 15.38 -12.51
C GLU A 226 -11.69 15.59 -11.28
N LYS A 227 -11.00 14.53 -10.83
CA LYS A 227 -10.07 14.59 -9.70
C LYS A 227 -8.86 15.47 -9.98
N LEU A 228 -8.22 15.31 -11.15
CA LEU A 228 -7.09 16.15 -11.55
C LEU A 228 -7.50 17.60 -11.76
N CYS A 229 -8.68 17.84 -12.36
CA CYS A 229 -9.25 19.19 -12.45
C CYS A 229 -9.41 19.81 -11.06
N TYR A 230 -9.98 19.07 -10.10
CA TYR A 230 -10.14 19.52 -8.72
C TYR A 230 -8.79 19.86 -8.07
N LEU A 231 -7.80 18.96 -8.17
CA LEU A 231 -6.47 19.17 -7.61
C LEU A 231 -5.76 20.40 -8.22
N GLY A 232 -5.82 20.54 -9.55
CA GLY A 232 -5.16 21.63 -10.26
C GLY A 232 -5.71 23.01 -9.91
N GLU A 233 -7.01 23.11 -9.62
CA GLU A 233 -7.67 24.35 -9.20
C GLU A 233 -7.48 24.63 -7.70
N THR A 234 -7.58 23.61 -6.85
CA THR A 234 -7.50 23.78 -5.39
C THR A 234 -6.11 24.05 -4.88
N LEU A 235 -5.13 23.26 -5.32
CA LEU A 235 -3.82 23.26 -4.69
C LEU A 235 -3.04 24.54 -4.92
N ARG A 236 -3.28 25.25 -6.03
CA ARG A 236 -2.65 26.56 -6.27
C ARG A 236 -2.98 27.58 -5.18
N HIS A 237 -4.22 27.54 -4.69
CA HIS A 237 -4.75 28.52 -3.74
C HIS A 237 -4.60 28.07 -2.29
N ASN A 238 -4.39 26.77 -2.04
CA ASN A 238 -4.17 26.25 -0.70
C ASN A 238 -2.73 26.53 -0.23
N PRO A 239 -2.56 27.28 0.87
CA PRO A 239 -1.24 27.57 1.43
C PRO A 239 -0.62 26.36 2.12
N GLY A 240 0.71 26.36 2.20
CA GLY A 240 1.51 25.38 2.91
C GLY A 240 1.71 24.05 2.18
N THR A 241 2.28 23.10 2.92
CA THR A 241 2.70 21.79 2.44
C THR A 241 1.69 20.72 2.81
N GLY A 242 1.50 19.72 1.95
CA GLY A 242 0.56 18.64 2.21
C GLY A 242 0.92 17.31 1.54
N LEU A 243 0.03 16.33 1.72
CA LEU A 243 0.17 14.99 1.14
C LEU A 243 -1.04 14.65 0.28
N ILE A 244 -0.82 13.86 -0.78
CA ILE A 244 -1.90 13.24 -1.54
C ILE A 244 -1.75 11.73 -1.46
N TYR A 245 -2.69 11.05 -0.81
CA TYR A 245 -2.72 9.60 -0.72
C TYR A 245 -3.40 8.97 -1.95
N THR A 246 -2.71 8.03 -2.58
CA THR A 246 -3.22 7.20 -3.67
C THR A 246 -3.20 5.72 -3.28
N ALA A 247 -4.05 4.92 -3.90
CA ALA A 247 -4.12 3.48 -3.66
C ALA A 247 -2.97 2.74 -4.37
N THR A 248 -2.52 3.22 -5.53
CA THR A 248 -1.47 2.58 -6.32
C THR A 248 -0.23 3.48 -6.49
N GLN A 249 0.93 2.83 -6.71
CA GLN A 249 2.20 3.53 -6.97
C GLN A 249 2.12 4.37 -8.25
N LYS A 250 1.47 3.81 -9.27
CA LYS A 250 1.24 4.46 -10.56
C LYS A 250 0.41 5.73 -10.43
N ASP A 251 -0.64 5.69 -9.61
CA ASP A 251 -1.46 6.87 -9.37
C ASP A 251 -0.66 7.95 -8.64
N ALA A 252 0.24 7.58 -7.71
CA ALA A 252 1.13 8.54 -7.05
C ALA A 252 2.05 9.24 -8.07
N GLU A 253 2.67 8.47 -8.98
CA GLU A 253 3.51 8.97 -10.06
C GLU A 253 2.73 9.88 -11.01
N MET A 254 1.54 9.46 -11.44
CA MET A 254 0.67 10.19 -12.36
C MET A 254 0.23 11.53 -11.77
N VAL A 255 -0.26 11.53 -10.54
CA VAL A 255 -0.73 12.76 -9.87
C VAL A 255 0.43 13.71 -9.63
N ALA A 256 1.60 13.22 -9.19
CA ALA A 256 2.78 14.07 -9.04
C ALA A 256 3.21 14.69 -10.38
N SER A 257 3.26 13.90 -11.45
CA SER A 257 3.64 14.36 -12.78
C SER A 257 2.69 15.45 -13.30
N PHE A 258 1.38 15.26 -13.11
CA PHE A 258 0.39 16.28 -13.46
C PHE A 258 0.63 17.60 -12.71
N LEU A 259 0.86 17.54 -11.39
CA LEU A 259 1.09 18.72 -10.56
C LEU A 259 2.42 19.41 -10.89
N GLN A 260 3.46 18.66 -11.25
CA GLN A 260 4.72 19.20 -11.78
C GLN A 260 4.51 19.96 -13.09
N LEU A 261 3.69 19.43 -14.01
CA LEU A 261 3.32 20.14 -15.25
C LEU A 261 2.53 21.43 -14.98
N GLN A 262 1.81 21.53 -13.85
CA GLN A 262 1.20 22.78 -13.38
C GLN A 262 2.21 23.78 -12.80
N GLY A 263 3.50 23.43 -12.73
CA GLY A 263 4.56 24.23 -12.12
C GLY A 263 4.60 24.11 -10.59
N MET A 264 3.95 23.12 -9.99
CA MET A 264 4.02 22.91 -8.54
C MET A 264 5.27 22.11 -8.15
N GLN A 265 5.84 22.44 -6.99
CA GLN A 265 6.86 21.63 -6.33
C GLN A 265 6.24 20.36 -5.77
N ALA A 266 5.97 19.40 -6.66
CA ALA A 266 5.34 18.12 -6.38
C ALA A 266 6.33 16.96 -6.61
N GLU A 267 6.23 15.91 -5.81
CA GLU A 267 7.05 14.70 -5.95
C GLU A 267 6.25 13.47 -5.51
N TYR A 268 6.66 12.26 -5.91
CA TYR A 268 5.99 11.03 -5.52
C TYR A 268 6.83 10.14 -4.57
N TYR A 269 6.15 9.35 -3.75
CA TYR A 269 6.77 8.42 -2.82
C TYR A 269 6.01 7.09 -2.76
N HIS A 270 6.70 5.97 -2.95
CA HIS A 270 6.15 4.63 -2.71
C HIS A 270 7.30 3.65 -2.47
N ALA A 271 6.96 2.45 -1.99
CA ALA A 271 7.92 1.39 -1.64
C ALA A 271 8.76 0.87 -2.83
N GLY A 272 8.36 1.17 -4.07
CA GLY A 272 9.12 0.82 -5.28
C GLY A 272 10.31 1.74 -5.58
N ARG A 273 10.45 2.89 -4.88
CA ARG A 273 11.62 3.77 -5.04
C ARG A 273 12.78 3.33 -4.18
N ASP A 274 13.99 3.59 -4.67
CA ASP A 274 15.24 3.34 -3.95
C ASP A 274 15.25 4.04 -2.58
N SER A 275 15.89 3.40 -1.60
CA SER A 275 15.93 3.89 -0.22
C SER A 275 16.50 5.30 -0.11
N ASP A 276 17.55 5.61 -0.86
CA ASP A 276 18.22 6.92 -0.81
C ASP A 276 17.33 8.04 -1.36
N ILE A 277 16.60 7.75 -2.45
CA ILE A 277 15.61 8.67 -3.03
C ILE A 277 14.48 8.91 -2.03
N ARG A 278 13.98 7.86 -1.37
CA ARG A 278 12.93 8.00 -0.35
C ARG A 278 13.38 8.91 0.79
N GLN A 279 14.62 8.77 1.25
CA GLN A 279 15.17 9.63 2.31
C GLN A 279 15.32 11.09 1.87
N ASP A 280 15.78 11.35 0.64
CA ASP A 280 15.86 12.71 0.09
C ASP A 280 14.47 13.37 0.00
N VAL A 281 13.47 12.64 -0.50
CA VAL A 281 12.08 13.13 -0.58
C VAL A 281 11.52 13.42 0.80
N GLU A 282 11.74 12.54 1.79
CA GLU A 282 11.36 12.77 3.18
C GLU A 282 12.01 14.05 3.73
N GLN A 283 13.32 14.24 3.55
CA GLN A 283 14.03 15.42 4.03
C GLN A 283 13.52 16.72 3.37
N LYS A 284 13.28 16.71 2.06
CA LYS A 284 12.73 17.85 1.32
C LYS A 284 11.29 18.18 1.71
N LEU A 285 10.49 17.16 2.02
CA LEU A 285 9.16 17.36 2.60
C LEU A 285 9.24 17.98 4.00
N MET A 286 10.12 17.46 4.87
CA MET A 286 10.31 17.97 6.23
C MET A 286 10.71 19.46 6.22
N SER A 287 11.58 19.85 5.29
CA SER A 287 12.09 21.22 5.12
C SER A 287 11.20 22.15 4.27
N ASN A 288 9.97 21.75 3.93
CA ASN A 288 9.03 22.54 3.11
C ASN A 288 9.53 22.90 1.70
N GLN A 289 10.48 22.15 1.13
CA GLN A 289 10.93 22.33 -0.25
C GLN A 289 9.89 21.84 -1.26
N TYR A 290 9.15 20.78 -0.90
CA TYR A 290 7.99 20.34 -1.65
C TYR A 290 6.70 20.95 -1.09
N LYS A 291 5.85 21.44 -2.00
CA LYS A 291 4.47 21.83 -1.70
C LYS A 291 3.61 20.60 -1.43
N VAL A 292 3.84 19.52 -2.17
CA VAL A 292 3.01 18.33 -2.07
C VAL A 292 3.80 17.08 -2.40
N VAL A 293 3.58 16.02 -1.62
CA VAL A 293 4.08 14.68 -1.96
C VAL A 293 2.91 13.73 -2.18
N CYS A 294 2.86 13.13 -3.36
CA CYS A 294 1.88 12.12 -3.73
C CYS A 294 2.40 10.74 -3.31
N SER A 295 1.66 9.99 -2.51
CA SER A 295 2.16 8.74 -1.98
C SER A 295 1.11 7.67 -1.79
N THR A 296 1.53 6.41 -1.85
CA THR A 296 0.76 5.34 -1.23
C THR A 296 0.82 5.44 0.30
N ASN A 297 0.25 4.46 1.01
CA ASN A 297 0.41 4.35 2.46
C ASN A 297 1.87 4.19 2.94
N ALA A 298 2.84 4.06 2.03
CA ALA A 298 4.27 3.98 2.33
C ALA A 298 4.79 5.25 3.00
N LEU A 299 4.40 6.44 2.54
CA LEU A 299 4.74 7.72 3.18
C LEU A 299 3.72 8.02 4.27
N GLY A 300 3.77 7.23 5.33
CA GLY A 300 2.83 7.37 6.43
C GLY A 300 3.51 7.08 7.74
N MET A 301 3.60 5.80 8.08
CA MET A 301 4.05 5.33 9.38
C MET A 301 5.49 5.79 9.69
N GLY A 302 5.64 6.88 10.45
CA GLY A 302 6.94 7.44 10.83
C GLY A 302 7.09 8.96 10.62
N ILE A 303 6.32 9.58 9.72
CA ILE A 303 6.47 11.03 9.50
C ILE A 303 5.90 11.81 10.68
N ASP A 304 6.75 12.65 11.25
CA ASP A 304 6.43 13.60 12.33
C ASP A 304 6.65 15.06 11.89
N LYS A 305 5.88 15.48 10.88
CA LYS A 305 5.83 16.86 10.41
C LYS A 305 4.63 17.57 11.02
N ASN A 306 4.85 18.66 11.75
CA ASN A 306 3.80 19.33 12.51
C ASN A 306 2.89 20.22 11.66
N ASP A 307 3.43 20.75 10.57
CA ASP A 307 2.88 21.85 9.78
C ASP A 307 2.27 21.40 8.43
N LEU A 308 1.84 20.14 8.31
CA LEU A 308 1.07 19.68 7.15
C LEU A 308 -0.31 20.35 7.14
N ARG A 309 -0.57 21.18 6.12
CA ARG A 309 -1.79 22.00 5.98
C ARG A 309 -2.92 21.29 5.26
N PHE A 310 -2.62 20.29 4.45
CA PHE A 310 -3.66 19.48 3.81
C PHE A 310 -3.23 18.03 3.63
N ILE A 311 -4.21 17.15 3.67
CA ILE A 311 -4.11 15.74 3.27
C ILE A 311 -5.28 15.45 2.36
N ILE A 312 -4.99 15.02 1.13
CA ILE A 312 -6.01 14.68 0.15
C ILE A 312 -5.93 13.20 -0.14
N HIS A 313 -7.03 12.49 0.01
CA HIS A 313 -7.16 11.11 -0.44
C HIS A 313 -7.71 11.12 -1.85
N TYR A 314 -6.83 10.88 -2.83
CA TYR A 314 -7.18 10.81 -4.25
C TYR A 314 -8.10 9.61 -4.56
N GLN A 315 -7.95 8.55 -3.78
CA GLN A 315 -8.76 7.35 -3.82
C GLN A 315 -9.17 6.95 -2.40
N ILE A 316 -10.31 6.26 -2.30
CA ILE A 316 -10.85 5.83 -1.01
C ILE A 316 -9.89 4.86 -0.28
N PRO A 317 -9.61 5.09 1.02
CA PRO A 317 -8.85 4.15 1.84
C PRO A 317 -9.57 2.83 2.10
N ALA A 318 -8.82 1.81 2.52
CA ALA A 318 -9.35 0.49 2.85
C ALA A 318 -10.28 0.44 4.08
N SER A 319 -10.22 1.44 4.97
CA SER A 319 -11.05 1.49 6.18
C SER A 319 -11.10 2.89 6.81
N PRO A 320 -12.10 3.19 7.67
CA PRO A 320 -12.12 4.42 8.47
C PRO A 320 -10.90 4.58 9.38
N ILE A 321 -10.30 3.48 9.85
CA ILE A 321 -9.12 3.52 10.71
C ILE A 321 -7.90 4.02 9.93
N HIS A 322 -7.67 3.47 8.72
CA HIS A 322 -6.59 3.94 7.85
C HIS A 322 -6.76 5.42 7.52
N TYR A 323 -7.98 5.81 7.11
CA TYR A 323 -8.29 7.22 6.85
C TYR A 323 -8.01 8.12 8.05
N TYR A 324 -8.43 7.71 9.27
CA TYR A 324 -8.20 8.49 10.49
C TYR A 324 -6.71 8.65 10.82
N GLN A 325 -5.92 7.60 10.69
CA GLN A 325 -4.48 7.67 10.91
C GLN A 325 -3.77 8.56 9.89
N GLU A 326 -4.14 8.42 8.62
CA GLU A 326 -3.58 9.20 7.51
C GLU A 326 -3.92 10.68 7.65
N MET A 327 -5.21 11.03 7.81
CA MET A 327 -5.64 12.42 7.98
C MET A 327 -5.08 13.04 9.27
N GLY A 328 -4.86 12.23 10.33
CA GLY A 328 -4.35 12.69 11.61
C GLY A 328 -2.89 13.17 11.58
N ARG A 329 -2.22 13.05 10.42
CA ARG A 329 -0.89 13.63 10.17
C ARG A 329 -0.94 15.13 9.89
N ALA A 330 -2.08 15.64 9.45
CA ALA A 330 -2.30 17.06 9.23
C ALA A 330 -2.34 17.81 10.56
N GLY A 331 -1.88 19.06 10.56
CA GLY A 331 -2.00 20.02 11.67
C GLY A 331 -1.69 19.45 13.05
N ARG A 332 -0.49 18.90 13.27
CA ARG A 332 -0.08 18.48 14.63
C ARG A 332 0.34 19.67 15.50
N ASP A 333 0.63 20.81 14.88
CA ASP A 333 0.75 22.13 15.51
C ASP A 333 -0.61 22.72 15.98
N GLU A 334 -1.68 21.94 15.90
CA GLU A 334 -3.06 22.31 16.26
C GLU A 334 -3.65 23.46 15.43
N GLN A 335 -2.97 23.90 14.36
CA GLN A 335 -3.49 24.88 13.41
C GLN A 335 -4.44 24.21 12.41
N LEU A 336 -5.32 25.02 11.80
CA LEU A 336 -6.30 24.55 10.82
C LEU A 336 -5.60 23.76 9.70
N ALA A 337 -6.12 22.57 9.41
CA ALA A 337 -5.67 21.77 8.29
C ALA A 337 -6.84 21.05 7.59
N TRP A 338 -6.71 20.84 6.29
CA TRP A 338 -7.76 20.37 5.41
C TRP A 338 -7.58 18.90 5.06
N CYS A 339 -8.58 18.07 5.34
CA CYS A 339 -8.54 16.64 5.04
C CYS A 339 -9.67 16.29 4.08
N ILE A 340 -9.33 16.06 2.81
CA ILE A 340 -10.31 15.97 1.72
C ILE A 340 -10.25 14.57 1.11
N LEU A 341 -11.39 13.88 1.04
CA LEU A 341 -11.54 12.64 0.29
C LEU A 341 -12.18 12.92 -1.08
N LEU A 342 -11.47 12.65 -2.16
CA LEU A 342 -12.01 12.66 -3.52
C LEU A 342 -12.69 11.32 -3.79
N TYR A 343 -14.01 11.28 -3.64
CA TYR A 343 -14.77 10.04 -3.66
C TYR A 343 -15.29 9.72 -5.07
N ASP A 344 -14.76 8.63 -5.63
CA ASP A 344 -15.38 7.92 -6.74
C ASP A 344 -15.78 6.52 -6.28
N SER A 345 -17.05 6.16 -6.50
CA SER A 345 -17.54 4.81 -6.23
C SER A 345 -16.77 3.71 -6.98
N SER A 346 -16.16 4.03 -8.12
CA SER A 346 -15.37 3.07 -8.91
C SER A 346 -14.05 2.69 -8.23
N ASP A 347 -13.51 3.54 -7.34
CA ASP A 347 -12.26 3.25 -6.61
C ASP A 347 -12.40 2.07 -5.64
N LEU A 348 -13.63 1.72 -5.24
CA LEU A 348 -13.88 0.60 -4.34
C LEU A 348 -13.33 -0.72 -4.90
N SER A 349 -13.37 -0.91 -6.22
CA SER A 349 -12.87 -2.15 -6.83
C SER A 349 -11.37 -2.32 -6.65
N ILE A 350 -10.62 -1.22 -6.50
CA ILE A 350 -9.18 -1.25 -6.23
C ILE A 350 -8.93 -1.85 -4.84
N GLN A 351 -9.68 -1.39 -3.83
CA GLN A 351 -9.57 -1.91 -2.47
C GLN A 351 -10.07 -3.35 -2.35
N GLU A 352 -11.16 -3.70 -3.02
CA GLU A 352 -11.67 -5.08 -3.09
C GLU A 352 -10.64 -6.03 -3.70
N HIS A 353 -9.95 -5.58 -4.75
CA HIS A 353 -8.85 -6.32 -5.38
C HIS A 353 -7.70 -6.54 -4.38
N PHE A 354 -7.24 -5.49 -3.68
CA PHE A 354 -6.20 -5.63 -2.66
C PHE A 354 -6.60 -6.57 -1.52
N ILE A 355 -7.86 -6.53 -1.07
CA ILE A 355 -8.35 -7.43 -0.03
C ILE A 355 -8.29 -8.89 -0.49
N ARG A 356 -8.68 -9.16 -1.74
CA ARG A 356 -8.64 -10.51 -2.32
C ARG A 356 -7.21 -11.03 -2.53
N ASP A 357 -6.30 -10.14 -2.89
CA ASP A 357 -4.91 -10.49 -3.20
C ASP A 357 -4.04 -10.60 -1.93
N ALA A 358 -4.38 -9.87 -0.85
CA ALA A 358 -3.65 -9.90 0.42
C ALA A 358 -3.62 -11.30 1.06
N ARG A 359 -4.73 -12.04 1.00
CA ARG A 359 -4.82 -13.43 1.43
C ARG A 359 -5.79 -14.21 0.57
N PRO A 360 -5.43 -15.42 0.08
CA PRO A 360 -6.35 -16.27 -0.66
C PRO A 360 -7.61 -16.63 0.14
N ALA A 361 -8.71 -16.93 -0.55
CA ALA A 361 -9.93 -17.40 0.10
C ALA A 361 -9.72 -18.80 0.71
N GLY A 362 -10.51 -19.15 1.72
CA GLY A 362 -10.41 -20.42 2.44
C GLY A 362 -10.49 -21.67 1.57
N ASN A 363 -11.26 -21.62 0.48
CA ASN A 363 -11.32 -22.69 -0.52
C ASN A 363 -9.97 -22.97 -1.20
N CYS A 364 -9.11 -21.94 -1.37
CA CYS A 364 -7.77 -22.12 -1.91
C CYS A 364 -6.88 -22.90 -0.94
N TYR A 365 -6.98 -22.61 0.36
CA TYR A 365 -6.26 -23.35 1.39
C TYR A 365 -6.72 -24.81 1.46
N LYS A 366 -8.05 -25.05 1.45
CA LYS A 366 -8.61 -26.41 1.37
C LYS A 366 -8.04 -27.17 0.17
N MET A 367 -8.03 -26.55 -1.01
CA MET A 367 -7.53 -27.17 -2.24
C MET A 367 -6.05 -27.55 -2.13
N VAL A 368 -5.18 -26.66 -1.65
CA VAL A 368 -3.75 -26.97 -1.44
C VAL A 368 -3.56 -28.05 -0.37
N PHE A 369 -4.29 -27.97 0.74
CA PHE A 369 -4.20 -28.95 1.82
C PHE A 369 -4.64 -30.35 1.36
N THR A 370 -5.79 -30.47 0.67
CA THR A 370 -6.26 -31.74 0.10
C THR A 370 -5.27 -32.30 -0.92
N LEU A 371 -4.64 -31.45 -1.73
CA LEU A 371 -3.60 -31.87 -2.67
C LEU A 371 -2.36 -32.43 -1.95
N LEU A 372 -1.93 -31.80 -0.86
CA LEU A 372 -0.80 -32.28 -0.05
C LEU A 372 -1.12 -33.58 0.69
N LEU A 373 -2.38 -33.79 1.11
CA LEU A 373 -2.82 -35.06 1.70
C LEU A 373 -2.78 -36.21 0.70
N SER A 374 -3.10 -35.97 -0.58
CA SER A 374 -3.03 -37.00 -1.62
C SER A 374 -1.60 -37.31 -2.11
N HIS A 375 -0.61 -36.50 -1.72
CA HIS A 375 0.79 -36.65 -2.13
C HIS A 375 1.72 -36.79 -0.90
N PRO A 376 1.81 -37.98 -0.27
CA PRO A 376 2.59 -38.17 0.95
C PRO A 376 4.11 -37.95 0.79
N ARG A 377 4.63 -38.03 -0.44
CA ARG A 377 6.03 -37.67 -0.77
C ARG A 377 6.28 -36.15 -0.82
N GLY A 378 5.21 -35.36 -0.70
CA GLY A 378 5.21 -33.91 -0.81
C GLY A 378 5.33 -33.42 -2.25
N LEU A 379 4.99 -32.14 -2.45
CA LEU A 379 5.06 -31.45 -3.73
C LEU A 379 5.87 -30.17 -3.58
N ASN A 380 6.59 -29.79 -4.63
CA ASN A 380 7.24 -28.48 -4.69
C ASN A 380 6.22 -27.38 -5.07
N GLN A 381 6.63 -26.12 -4.92
CA GLN A 381 5.75 -24.98 -5.18
C GLN A 381 5.22 -24.92 -6.62
N GLU A 382 5.99 -25.35 -7.61
CA GLU A 382 5.61 -25.33 -9.03
C GLU A 382 4.58 -26.42 -9.36
N GLU A 383 4.73 -27.61 -8.78
CA GLU A 383 3.76 -28.70 -8.91
C GLU A 383 2.41 -28.32 -8.29
N ILE A 384 2.43 -27.72 -7.09
CA ILE A 384 1.22 -27.23 -6.44
C ILE A 384 0.57 -26.16 -7.31
N ARG A 385 1.35 -25.22 -7.84
CA ARG A 385 0.85 -24.16 -8.72
C ARG A 385 0.19 -24.72 -9.98
N HIS A 386 0.83 -25.72 -10.60
CA HIS A 386 0.33 -26.37 -11.80
C HIS A 386 -1.01 -27.09 -11.54
N GLN A 387 -1.09 -27.88 -10.46
CA GLN A 387 -2.27 -28.69 -10.18
C GLN A 387 -3.45 -27.87 -9.61
N THR A 388 -3.17 -26.80 -8.86
CA THR A 388 -4.21 -25.95 -8.27
C THR A 388 -4.63 -24.78 -9.17
N GLY A 389 -3.76 -24.37 -10.11
CA GLY A 389 -3.95 -23.20 -10.95
C GLY A 389 -3.83 -21.85 -10.21
N LEU A 390 -3.43 -21.85 -8.93
CA LEU A 390 -3.25 -20.65 -8.12
C LEU A 390 -2.06 -19.81 -8.61
N SER A 391 -2.01 -18.53 -8.24
CA SER A 391 -0.85 -17.69 -8.53
C SER A 391 0.36 -18.10 -7.67
N LYS A 392 1.57 -17.76 -8.11
CA LYS A 392 2.81 -18.05 -7.36
C LYS A 392 2.76 -17.43 -5.95
N GLN A 393 2.25 -16.21 -5.85
CA GLN A 393 2.08 -15.50 -4.58
C GLN A 393 1.04 -16.18 -3.69
N SER A 394 -0.13 -16.56 -4.21
CA SER A 394 -1.16 -17.25 -3.43
C SER A 394 -0.65 -18.57 -2.86
N VAL A 395 0.06 -19.38 -3.66
CA VAL A 395 0.68 -20.62 -3.17
C VAL A 395 1.71 -20.32 -2.09
N ARG A 396 2.54 -19.29 -2.26
CA ARG A 396 3.55 -18.91 -1.27
C ARG A 396 2.91 -18.53 0.07
N ILE A 397 1.84 -17.73 0.04
CA ILE A 397 1.10 -17.29 1.24
C ILE A 397 0.47 -18.49 1.94
N ILE A 398 -0.24 -19.35 1.19
CA ILE A 398 -0.91 -20.54 1.75
C ILE A 398 0.11 -21.46 2.41
N LEU A 399 1.24 -21.74 1.74
CA LEU A 399 2.27 -22.61 2.31
C LEU A 399 2.89 -22.01 3.57
N SER A 400 3.17 -20.71 3.59
CA SER A 400 3.69 -20.02 4.78
C SER A 400 2.70 -20.11 5.95
N ASP A 401 1.44 -19.76 5.73
CA ASP A 401 0.41 -19.79 6.78
C ASP A 401 0.18 -21.20 7.34
N LEU A 402 0.18 -22.23 6.49
CA LEU A 402 0.03 -23.63 6.90
C LEU A 402 1.27 -24.17 7.62
N GLU A 403 2.47 -23.70 7.26
CA GLU A 403 3.73 -24.05 7.91
C GLU A 403 3.82 -23.41 9.31
N ASP A 404 3.43 -22.13 9.42
CA ASP A 404 3.39 -21.37 10.69
C ASP A 404 2.41 -21.99 11.71
N GLN A 405 1.36 -22.67 11.23
CA GLN A 405 0.40 -23.40 12.07
C GLN A 405 0.80 -24.85 12.33
N HIS A 406 1.97 -25.28 11.87
CA HIS A 406 2.44 -26.66 11.98
C HIS A 406 1.43 -27.68 11.40
N ILE A 407 0.83 -27.34 10.25
CA ILE A 407 -0.09 -28.21 9.50
C ILE A 407 0.67 -28.96 8.40
N ILE A 408 1.62 -28.26 7.78
CA ILE A 408 2.54 -28.82 6.78
C ILE A 408 3.98 -28.66 7.26
N THR A 409 4.88 -29.38 6.62
CA THR A 409 6.33 -29.24 6.83
C THR A 409 7.05 -29.18 5.49
N ARG A 410 8.07 -28.33 5.42
CA ARG A 410 8.99 -28.23 4.29
C ARG A 410 10.20 -29.16 4.49
N GLN A 411 10.41 -30.07 3.55
CA GLN A 411 11.57 -30.96 3.55
C GLN A 411 12.83 -30.18 3.10
N MET A 412 13.90 -30.24 3.90
CA MET A 412 15.11 -29.44 3.65
C MET A 412 15.85 -29.81 2.36
N HIS A 413 15.90 -31.10 2.00
CA HIS A 413 16.66 -31.56 0.83
C HIS A 413 15.91 -31.37 -0.50
N THR A 414 14.62 -31.68 -0.52
CA THR A 414 13.80 -31.65 -1.75
C THR A 414 13.07 -30.31 -1.94
N ARG A 415 12.98 -29.49 -0.88
CA ARG A 415 12.10 -28.31 -0.80
C ARG A 415 10.62 -28.63 -1.03
N ASN A 416 10.23 -29.90 -0.92
CA ASN A 416 8.85 -30.33 -1.03
C ASN A 416 8.09 -30.03 0.26
N TYR A 417 6.83 -29.67 0.10
CA TYR A 417 5.89 -29.49 1.19
C TYR A 417 5.05 -30.75 1.35
N ARG A 418 4.85 -31.22 2.58
CA ARG A 418 3.95 -32.34 2.89
C ARG A 418 3.08 -32.02 4.09
N ALA A 419 1.87 -32.57 4.11
CA ALA A 419 1.03 -32.54 5.31
C ALA A 419 1.68 -33.38 6.43
N LEU A 420 1.57 -32.93 7.68
CA LEU A 420 2.12 -33.67 8.81
C LEU A 420 1.29 -34.93 9.11
N PRO A 421 1.92 -36.04 9.57
CA PRO A 421 1.22 -37.27 9.91
C PRO A 421 0.13 -37.03 10.96
N GLY A 422 -1.09 -37.51 10.71
CA GLY A 422 -2.23 -37.36 11.61
C GLY A 422 -3.14 -36.17 11.32
N MET A 423 -2.71 -35.22 10.48
CA MET A 423 -3.59 -34.14 10.00
C MET A 423 -4.60 -34.71 9.00
N LYS A 424 -5.89 -34.72 9.36
CA LYS A 424 -6.99 -35.20 8.49
C LYS A 424 -7.95 -34.10 8.06
N GLN A 425 -8.02 -33.02 8.83
CA GLN A 425 -8.94 -31.92 8.59
C GLN A 425 -8.24 -30.59 8.85
N PHE A 426 -8.69 -29.59 8.10
CA PHE A 426 -8.23 -28.22 8.17
C PHE A 426 -9.46 -27.33 8.09
N ASP A 427 -9.62 -26.44 9.07
CA ASP A 427 -10.69 -25.44 9.05
C ASP A 427 -10.20 -24.17 8.36
N PRO A 428 -10.72 -23.85 7.15
CA PRO A 428 -10.36 -22.61 6.48
C PRO A 428 -11.19 -21.40 6.94
N SER A 429 -12.16 -21.57 7.85
CA SER A 429 -13.06 -20.48 8.28
C SER A 429 -12.33 -19.21 8.72
N PRO A 430 -11.16 -19.27 9.41
CA PRO A 430 -10.45 -18.05 9.81
C PRO A 430 -9.98 -17.17 8.64
N TYR A 431 -9.72 -17.77 7.47
CA TYR A 431 -9.25 -17.04 6.28
C TYR A 431 -10.40 -16.36 5.55
N ASP A 432 -11.57 -17.02 5.49
CA ASP A 432 -12.79 -16.41 4.95
C ASP A 432 -13.29 -15.29 5.88
N ASP A 433 -13.17 -15.46 7.19
CA ASP A 433 -13.52 -14.44 8.18
C ASP A 433 -12.59 -13.22 8.09
N PHE A 434 -11.29 -13.42 7.85
CA PHE A 434 -10.37 -12.32 7.60
C PHE A 434 -10.81 -11.44 6.42
N GLN A 435 -11.11 -12.06 5.26
CA GLN A 435 -11.59 -11.32 4.10
C GLN A 435 -12.92 -10.60 4.40
N ARG A 436 -13.85 -11.27 5.09
CA ARG A 436 -15.14 -10.70 5.50
C ARG A 436 -14.97 -9.46 6.39
N VAL A 437 -14.05 -9.51 7.35
CA VAL A 437 -13.74 -8.39 8.25
C VAL A 437 -13.17 -7.19 7.48
N LYS A 438 -12.27 -7.44 6.52
CA LYS A 438 -11.70 -6.38 5.68
C LYS A 438 -12.75 -5.75 4.76
N LEU A 439 -13.59 -6.57 4.10
CA LEU A 439 -14.70 -6.08 3.27
C LEU A 439 -15.73 -5.28 4.08
N ARG A 440 -16.05 -5.73 5.30
CA ARG A 440 -16.91 -4.97 6.21
C ARG A 440 -16.29 -3.62 6.57
N SER A 441 -14.99 -3.58 6.81
CA SER A 441 -14.27 -2.33 7.09
C SER A 441 -14.30 -1.36 5.90
N LEU A 442 -14.12 -1.86 4.68
CA LEU A 442 -14.27 -1.08 3.46
C LEU A 442 -15.70 -0.54 3.30
N HIS A 443 -16.70 -1.36 3.61
CA HIS A 443 -18.11 -0.95 3.61
C HIS A 443 -18.36 0.20 4.59
N HIS A 444 -17.75 0.19 5.78
CA HIS A 444 -17.81 1.34 6.70
C HIS A 444 -17.15 2.59 6.11
N MET A 445 -16.04 2.46 5.37
CA MET A 445 -15.43 3.62 4.69
C MET A 445 -16.34 4.18 3.59
N ARG A 446 -17.03 3.32 2.84
CA ARG A 446 -18.06 3.74 1.87
C ARG A 446 -19.20 4.49 2.57
N ASN A 447 -19.68 3.97 3.70
CA ASN A 447 -20.74 4.60 4.47
C ASN A 447 -20.30 5.96 5.04
N TYR A 448 -19.04 6.12 5.43
CA TYR A 448 -18.46 7.43 5.78
C TYR A 448 -18.55 8.41 4.60
N ALA A 449 -18.10 7.99 3.42
CA ALA A 449 -18.13 8.84 2.22
C ALA A 449 -19.56 9.29 1.85
N GLN A 450 -20.55 8.43 2.08
CA GLN A 450 -21.97 8.69 1.82
C GLN A 450 -22.72 9.30 3.01
N SER A 451 -22.04 9.52 4.14
CA SER A 451 -22.68 9.96 5.38
C SER A 451 -23.28 11.35 5.22
N THR A 452 -24.47 11.55 5.80
CA THR A 452 -25.17 12.84 5.90
C THR A 452 -24.88 13.56 7.22
N GLY A 453 -24.30 12.86 8.20
CA GLY A 453 -23.95 13.40 9.52
C GLY A 453 -22.55 14.02 9.57
N CYS A 454 -22.17 14.54 10.75
CA CYS A 454 -20.84 15.09 11.01
C CYS A 454 -19.73 14.06 10.73
N TYR A 455 -18.77 14.41 9.87
CA TYR A 455 -17.70 13.50 9.48
C TYR A 455 -16.78 13.10 10.65
N MET A 456 -16.37 14.06 11.47
CA MET A 456 -15.51 13.77 12.62
C MET A 456 -16.23 12.87 13.64
N GLN A 457 -17.52 13.13 13.89
CA GLN A 457 -18.35 12.31 14.77
C GLN A 457 -18.44 10.87 14.26
N TYR A 458 -18.64 10.66 12.96
CA TYR A 458 -18.66 9.31 12.38
C TYR A 458 -17.37 8.54 12.70
N LEU A 459 -16.21 9.19 12.52
CA LEU A 459 -14.91 8.56 12.73
C LEU A 459 -14.65 8.28 14.22
N THR A 460 -14.95 9.24 15.10
CA THR A 460 -14.75 9.02 16.53
C THR A 460 -15.70 7.97 17.08
N TYR A 461 -16.94 7.91 16.58
CA TYR A 461 -17.88 6.83 16.88
C TYR A 461 -17.35 5.46 16.46
N TYR A 462 -16.82 5.37 15.24
CA TYR A 462 -16.18 4.13 14.76
C TYR A 462 -14.99 3.70 15.64
N LEU A 463 -14.26 4.66 16.20
CA LEU A 463 -13.14 4.42 17.14
C LEU A 463 -13.59 4.16 18.59
N GLY A 464 -14.89 4.13 18.86
CA GLY A 464 -15.46 3.77 20.16
C GLY A 464 -15.83 4.94 21.07
N GLU A 465 -15.80 6.20 20.59
CA GLU A 465 -16.44 7.30 21.33
C GLU A 465 -17.97 7.19 21.23
N GLN A 466 -18.67 7.22 22.37
CA GLN A 466 -20.14 7.12 22.39
C GLN A 466 -20.86 8.46 22.46
N ARG A 467 -20.11 9.58 22.59
CA ARG A 467 -20.71 10.90 22.72
C ARG A 467 -21.14 11.44 21.36
N GLU A 468 -22.38 11.90 21.25
CA GLU A 468 -22.87 12.64 20.10
C GLU A 468 -22.48 14.12 20.18
N TYR A 469 -22.03 14.68 19.06
CA TYR A 469 -21.65 16.08 18.91
C TYR A 469 -21.51 16.45 17.42
N GLN A 470 -21.54 17.74 17.12
CA GLN A 470 -21.15 18.27 15.81
C GLN A 470 -19.78 18.96 15.92
N CYS A 471 -18.89 18.73 14.95
CA CYS A 471 -17.54 19.31 15.01
C CYS A 471 -17.49 20.79 14.60
N GLY A 472 -18.54 21.31 13.95
CA GLY A 472 -18.64 22.71 13.57
C GLY A 472 -17.73 23.17 12.42
N ILE A 473 -16.88 22.31 11.85
CA ILE A 473 -15.88 22.69 10.82
C ILE A 473 -15.76 21.73 9.62
N CYS A 474 -16.46 20.59 9.63
CA CYS A 474 -16.43 19.67 8.48
C CYS A 474 -17.45 20.11 7.42
N GLY A 475 -17.31 19.63 6.18
CA GLY A 475 -18.20 19.98 5.06
C GLY A 475 -19.67 19.60 5.23
N ARG A 476 -20.03 18.82 6.27
CA ARG A 476 -21.43 18.58 6.68
C ARG A 476 -21.94 19.59 7.72
N CYS A 477 -21.06 20.08 8.59
CA CYS A 477 -21.39 21.12 9.58
C CYS A 477 -21.31 22.53 8.98
N GLN A 478 -20.41 22.74 8.03
CA GLN A 478 -20.15 24.02 7.35
C GLN A 478 -19.96 23.78 5.83
N PRO A 479 -21.05 23.58 5.06
CA PRO A 479 -20.96 23.32 3.63
C PRO A 479 -20.27 24.44 2.83
N ASP A 480 -20.47 25.70 3.24
CA ASP A 480 -19.93 26.88 2.56
C ASP A 480 -18.39 26.95 2.62
N GLN A 481 -17.77 26.25 3.58
CA GLN A 481 -16.33 26.14 3.71
C GLN A 481 -15.70 25.25 2.61
N PHE A 482 -16.52 24.46 1.90
CA PHE A 482 -16.11 23.54 0.86
C PHE A 482 -16.95 23.73 -0.41
N PRO A 483 -16.83 24.88 -1.09
CA PRO A 483 -17.64 25.17 -2.26
C PRO A 483 -17.36 24.19 -3.40
N ALA A 484 -18.39 23.90 -4.18
CA ALA A 484 -18.24 23.12 -5.40
C ALA A 484 -17.32 23.87 -6.38
N ILE A 485 -16.30 23.18 -6.88
CA ILE A 485 -15.31 23.77 -7.76
C ILE A 485 -15.70 23.50 -9.20
N LYS A 486 -15.84 24.57 -9.98
CA LYS A 486 -16.00 24.49 -11.43
C LYS A 486 -14.64 24.72 -12.08
N PRO A 487 -14.02 23.70 -12.70
CA PRO A 487 -12.71 23.86 -13.30
C PRO A 487 -12.77 24.80 -14.50
N SER A 488 -11.76 25.66 -14.62
CA SER A 488 -11.59 26.57 -15.76
C SER A 488 -11.44 25.79 -17.07
N GLU A 489 -11.83 26.37 -18.21
CA GLU A 489 -11.63 25.74 -19.52
C GLU A 489 -10.14 25.42 -19.79
N ARG A 490 -9.24 26.28 -19.30
CA ARG A 490 -7.80 26.05 -19.39
C ARG A 490 -7.39 24.79 -18.63
N MET A 491 -7.89 24.61 -17.41
CA MET A 491 -7.62 23.41 -16.61
C MET A 491 -8.19 22.16 -17.29
N GLN A 492 -9.43 22.23 -17.76
CA GLN A 492 -10.09 21.14 -18.47
C GLN A 492 -9.27 20.68 -19.68
N LYS A 493 -8.84 21.61 -20.56
CA LYS A 493 -8.00 21.30 -21.73
C LYS A 493 -6.66 20.69 -21.33
N MET A 494 -6.04 21.20 -20.27
CA MET A 494 -4.74 20.73 -19.82
C MET A 494 -4.80 19.32 -19.19
N VAL A 495 -5.86 19.02 -18.44
CA VAL A 495 -6.11 17.65 -17.93
C VAL A 495 -6.39 16.69 -19.08
N THR A 496 -7.19 17.11 -20.06
CA THR A 496 -7.42 16.33 -21.29
C THR A 496 -6.08 16.02 -21.97
N LEU A 497 -5.28 17.03 -22.28
CA LEU A 497 -3.96 16.85 -22.89
C LEU A 497 -3.05 15.94 -22.05
N PHE A 498 -3.01 16.13 -20.74
CA PHE A 498 -2.19 15.29 -19.87
C PHE A 498 -2.60 13.82 -19.90
N LEU A 499 -3.89 13.54 -19.75
CA LEU A 499 -4.41 12.17 -19.73
C LEU A 499 -4.32 11.50 -21.10
N GLU A 500 -4.50 12.27 -22.17
CA GLU A 500 -4.53 11.72 -23.52
C GLU A 500 -3.14 11.66 -24.17
N GLU A 501 -2.22 12.57 -23.87
CA GLU A 501 -0.91 12.67 -24.53
C GLU A 501 0.23 12.25 -23.62
N GLU A 502 0.30 12.77 -22.40
CA GLU A 502 1.47 12.59 -21.53
C GLU A 502 1.42 11.30 -20.72
N ASN A 503 0.26 10.92 -20.20
CA ASN A 503 0.07 9.77 -19.32
C ASN A 503 -0.41 8.50 -20.06
N LEU A 504 0.09 8.30 -21.27
CA LEU A 504 -0.26 7.11 -22.06
C LEU A 504 0.34 5.83 -21.46
N PRO A 505 -0.42 4.73 -21.35
CA PRO A 505 0.12 3.44 -20.94
C PRO A 505 1.29 3.00 -21.83
N ARG A 506 2.43 2.67 -21.23
CA ARG A 506 3.54 2.02 -21.94
C ARG A 506 3.32 0.52 -22.06
N ILE A 507 3.86 -0.08 -23.10
CA ILE A 507 4.02 -1.54 -23.29
C ILE A 507 5.52 -1.83 -23.13
N GLU A 508 5.88 -2.76 -22.25
CA GLU A 508 7.30 -3.01 -21.96
C GLU A 508 8.00 -3.70 -23.15
N ARG A 509 9.29 -3.41 -23.34
CA ARG A 509 10.16 -4.21 -24.21
C ARG A 509 10.22 -5.65 -23.69
N ARG A 510 10.11 -6.64 -24.57
CA ARG A 510 10.20 -8.06 -24.19
C ARG A 510 11.27 -8.79 -24.97
N SER A 511 12.05 -9.58 -24.24
CA SER A 511 13.12 -10.41 -24.79
C SER A 511 13.01 -11.85 -24.28
N GLU A 512 13.43 -12.80 -25.11
CA GLU A 512 13.51 -14.23 -24.81
C GLU A 512 14.88 -14.76 -25.26
N LYS A 513 15.65 -15.35 -24.34
CA LYS A 513 17.00 -15.89 -24.60
C LYS A 513 17.90 -14.90 -25.41
N GLN A 514 17.93 -13.65 -24.97
CA GLN A 514 18.64 -12.50 -25.59
C GLN A 514 18.07 -12.00 -26.94
N VAL A 515 17.05 -12.65 -27.52
CA VAL A 515 16.35 -12.15 -28.69
C VAL A 515 15.24 -11.20 -28.25
N VAL A 516 15.20 -9.99 -28.81
CA VAL A 516 14.10 -9.05 -28.57
C VAL A 516 12.89 -9.51 -29.39
N LEU A 517 11.80 -9.86 -28.71
CA LEU A 517 10.56 -10.24 -29.38
C LEU A 517 9.88 -9.00 -29.94
N HIS A 518 9.74 -7.97 -29.11
CA HIS A 518 9.22 -6.67 -29.52
C HIS A 518 9.83 -5.56 -28.67
N GLU A 519 9.92 -4.37 -29.27
CA GLU A 519 10.34 -3.15 -28.62
C GLU A 519 9.28 -2.63 -27.64
N ALA A 520 9.63 -1.57 -26.91
CA ALA A 520 8.65 -0.85 -26.10
C ALA A 520 7.61 -0.18 -27.01
N GLY A 521 6.39 -0.05 -26.50
CA GLY A 521 5.27 0.54 -27.22
C GLY A 521 4.31 1.30 -26.32
N TRP A 522 3.12 1.57 -26.83
CA TRP A 522 2.12 2.41 -26.19
C TRP A 522 0.72 1.83 -26.36
N ALA A 523 -0.17 2.17 -25.43
CA ALA A 523 -1.59 2.02 -25.59
C ALA A 523 -2.30 3.38 -25.48
N LEU A 524 -3.47 3.54 -26.11
CA LEU A 524 -4.20 4.81 -26.05
C LEU A 524 -4.78 5.11 -24.66
N SER A 525 -5.15 4.08 -23.90
CA SER A 525 -5.67 4.26 -22.55
C SER A 525 -5.56 3.00 -21.70
N PHE A 526 -5.76 3.13 -20.39
CA PHE A 526 -6.06 1.95 -19.58
C PHE A 526 -7.44 1.40 -19.95
N HIS A 527 -7.56 0.07 -19.96
CA HIS A 527 -8.79 -0.66 -20.18
C HIS A 527 -9.67 -0.54 -18.93
N GLY A 528 -10.97 -0.22 -19.10
CA GLY A 528 -11.90 -0.09 -17.98
C GLY A 528 -12.84 1.11 -18.13
N THR A 529 -12.90 1.96 -17.11
CA THR A 529 -13.85 3.08 -16.98
C THR A 529 -13.52 4.30 -17.86
N SER A 530 -12.39 4.29 -18.56
CA SER A 530 -12.03 5.34 -19.52
C SER A 530 -13.06 5.41 -20.67
N SER A 531 -13.23 6.58 -21.26
CA SER A 531 -14.09 6.77 -22.44
C SER A 531 -13.68 5.82 -23.59
N ILE A 532 -12.37 5.72 -23.85
CA ILE A 532 -11.79 4.79 -24.84
C ILE A 532 -12.05 3.32 -24.45
N GLY A 533 -11.83 2.95 -23.18
CA GLY A 533 -12.09 1.60 -22.68
C GLY A 533 -13.55 1.17 -22.86
N ARG A 534 -14.50 2.08 -22.62
CA ARG A 534 -15.93 1.84 -22.88
C ARG A 534 -16.23 1.63 -24.36
N LEU A 535 -15.65 2.43 -25.26
CA LEU A 535 -15.82 2.25 -26.71
C LEU A 535 -15.29 0.90 -27.17
N VAL A 536 -14.10 0.50 -26.70
CA VAL A 536 -13.52 -0.82 -27.02
C VAL A 536 -14.40 -1.95 -26.50
N ARG A 537 -14.91 -1.82 -25.27
CA ARG A 537 -15.80 -2.81 -24.67
C ARG A 537 -17.11 -2.96 -25.47
N ALA A 538 -17.72 -1.83 -25.86
CA ALA A 538 -18.97 -1.81 -26.59
C ALA A 538 -18.85 -2.55 -27.93
N SER A 539 -17.80 -2.26 -28.71
CA SER A 539 -17.53 -2.95 -29.98
C SER A 539 -17.21 -4.43 -29.78
N LYS A 540 -16.37 -4.78 -28.79
CA LYS A 540 -15.84 -6.13 -28.63
C LYS A 540 -16.81 -7.11 -27.95
N TYR A 541 -17.64 -6.63 -27.03
CA TYR A 541 -18.45 -7.50 -26.16
C TYR A 541 -19.95 -7.20 -26.20
N GLU A 542 -20.36 -6.04 -26.70
CA GLU A 542 -21.76 -5.60 -26.69
C GLU A 542 -22.33 -5.48 -28.13
N GLY A 543 -21.53 -5.81 -29.14
CA GLY A 543 -21.98 -5.86 -30.53
C GLY A 543 -22.19 -4.48 -31.17
N ALA A 544 -21.56 -3.43 -30.66
CA ALA A 544 -21.74 -2.05 -31.14
C ALA A 544 -21.14 -1.75 -32.53
N GLY A 545 -20.65 -2.75 -33.25
CA GLY A 545 -20.02 -2.60 -34.56
C GLY A 545 -18.52 -2.28 -34.51
N PRO A 546 -17.94 -1.75 -35.61
CA PRO A 546 -16.50 -1.46 -35.72
C PRO A 546 -16.03 -0.43 -34.68
N PHE A 547 -14.72 -0.40 -34.41
CA PHE A 547 -14.15 0.63 -33.54
C PHE A 547 -14.42 2.04 -34.11
N ALA A 548 -14.78 2.97 -33.24
CA ALA A 548 -15.14 4.33 -33.63
C ALA A 548 -14.00 5.04 -34.38
N LEU A 549 -14.32 5.82 -35.42
CA LEU A 549 -13.34 6.60 -36.20
C LEU A 549 -12.51 7.56 -35.35
N SER A 550 -13.05 8.03 -34.23
CA SER A 550 -12.30 8.84 -33.26
C SER A 550 -11.12 8.08 -32.65
N LEU A 551 -11.21 6.77 -32.46
CA LEU A 551 -10.11 5.93 -31.99
C LEU A 551 -9.01 5.79 -33.04
N VAL A 552 -9.39 5.71 -34.32
CA VAL A 552 -8.43 5.64 -35.44
C VAL A 552 -7.63 6.94 -35.51
N LYS A 553 -8.32 8.08 -35.55
CA LYS A 553 -7.68 9.40 -35.56
C LYS A 553 -6.73 9.57 -34.38
N ARG A 554 -7.17 9.19 -33.18
CA ARG A 554 -6.33 9.28 -31.99
C ARG A 554 -5.12 8.36 -32.03
N SER A 555 -5.26 7.16 -32.58
CA SER A 555 -4.14 6.23 -32.79
C SER A 555 -3.10 6.81 -33.73
N VAL A 556 -3.54 7.43 -34.82
CA VAL A 556 -2.65 8.10 -35.78
C VAL A 556 -1.86 9.23 -35.12
N GLU A 557 -2.49 10.06 -34.29
CA GLU A 557 -1.82 11.13 -33.53
C GLU A 557 -0.74 10.57 -32.58
N VAL A 558 -1.09 9.55 -31.78
CA VAL A 558 -0.13 8.92 -30.85
C VAL A 558 1.01 8.23 -31.60
N LEU A 559 0.70 7.51 -32.69
CA LEU A 559 1.70 6.84 -33.50
C LEU A 559 2.67 7.83 -34.15
N SER A 560 2.17 8.94 -34.67
CA SER A 560 2.97 9.99 -35.31
C SER A 560 3.87 10.75 -34.34
N THR A 561 3.47 10.86 -33.07
CA THR A 561 4.22 11.59 -32.05
C THR A 561 5.17 10.71 -31.24
N ARG A 562 4.81 9.43 -31.02
CA ARG A 562 5.54 8.52 -30.12
C ARG A 562 6.40 7.49 -30.84
N TYR A 563 6.19 7.26 -32.13
CA TYR A 563 6.97 6.32 -32.93
C TYR A 563 7.72 7.04 -34.04
N ARG A 564 8.89 6.50 -34.38
CA ARG A 564 9.67 6.92 -35.56
C ARG A 564 9.09 6.23 -36.79
N LEU A 565 7.99 6.77 -37.31
CA LEU A 565 7.24 6.17 -38.42
C LEU A 565 8.09 5.97 -39.67
N GLU A 566 9.11 6.80 -39.88
CA GLU A 566 10.09 6.67 -40.97
C GLU A 566 10.89 5.35 -40.93
N LYS A 567 10.93 4.67 -39.78
CA LYS A 567 11.55 3.35 -39.63
C LYS A 567 10.57 2.20 -39.82
N ILE A 568 9.26 2.46 -39.85
CA ILE A 568 8.22 1.43 -39.92
C ILE A 568 7.87 1.18 -41.39
N GLN A 569 8.00 -0.06 -41.83
CA GLN A 569 7.85 -0.45 -43.24
C GLN A 569 6.53 -1.20 -43.52
N GLY A 570 5.69 -1.39 -42.49
CA GLY A 570 4.36 -1.96 -42.63
C GLY A 570 3.63 -2.13 -41.30
N ILE A 571 2.31 -2.22 -41.37
CA ILE A 571 1.42 -2.44 -40.22
C ILE A 571 0.78 -3.82 -40.35
N THR A 572 0.73 -4.58 -39.26
CA THR A 572 -0.04 -5.83 -39.17
C THR A 572 -0.86 -5.84 -37.89
N SER A 573 -1.91 -6.65 -37.83
CA SER A 573 -2.77 -6.80 -36.64
C SER A 573 -2.69 -8.19 -36.02
N VAL A 574 -2.99 -8.28 -34.72
CA VAL A 574 -3.18 -9.56 -34.04
C VAL A 574 -4.48 -10.21 -34.50
N PRO A 575 -4.47 -11.45 -35.01
CA PRO A 575 -5.69 -12.12 -35.46
C PRO A 575 -6.55 -12.58 -34.27
N SER A 576 -7.87 -12.39 -34.38
CA SER A 576 -8.83 -12.72 -33.31
C SER A 576 -9.51 -14.07 -33.53
N THR A 577 -9.84 -14.75 -32.44
CA THR A 577 -10.66 -15.98 -32.46
C THR A 577 -12.16 -15.69 -32.40
N VAL A 578 -12.57 -14.56 -31.81
CA VAL A 578 -13.97 -14.28 -31.48
C VAL A 578 -14.45 -12.97 -32.08
N SER A 579 -13.58 -11.95 -32.08
CA SER A 579 -13.95 -10.58 -32.46
C SER A 579 -13.92 -10.32 -33.97
N GLY A 580 -13.88 -11.38 -34.78
CA GLY A 580 -13.81 -11.29 -36.24
C GLY A 580 -12.65 -10.41 -36.73
N LEU A 581 -12.93 -9.55 -37.71
CA LEU A 581 -11.97 -8.65 -38.34
C LEU A 581 -11.83 -7.29 -37.64
N LEU A 582 -12.44 -7.06 -36.46
CA LEU A 582 -12.47 -5.74 -35.80
C LEU A 582 -11.09 -5.08 -35.66
N VAL A 583 -10.08 -5.85 -35.24
CA VAL A 583 -8.70 -5.35 -35.06
C VAL A 583 -8.01 -5.14 -36.41
N GLU A 584 -8.28 -6.00 -37.38
CA GLU A 584 -7.74 -5.90 -38.73
C GLU A 584 -8.30 -4.68 -39.47
N ASP A 585 -9.63 -4.48 -39.45
CA ASP A 585 -10.30 -3.33 -40.07
C ASP A 585 -9.81 -2.02 -39.48
N PHE A 586 -9.59 -1.99 -38.16
CA PHE A 586 -9.01 -0.86 -37.48
C PHE A 586 -7.55 -0.60 -37.89
N ALA A 587 -6.73 -1.65 -37.94
CA ALA A 587 -5.34 -1.53 -38.37
C ALA A 587 -5.22 -1.11 -39.84
N ARG A 588 -6.14 -1.54 -40.72
CA ARG A 588 -6.23 -1.07 -42.11
C ARG A 588 -6.52 0.42 -42.19
N GLN A 589 -7.48 0.93 -41.41
CA GLN A 589 -7.80 2.36 -41.37
C GLN A 589 -6.64 3.20 -40.81
N VAL A 590 -5.94 2.69 -39.78
CA VAL A 590 -4.73 3.34 -39.26
C VAL A 590 -3.62 3.36 -40.32
N ALA A 591 -3.41 2.25 -41.03
CA ALA A 591 -2.42 2.14 -42.10
C ALA A 591 -2.68 3.11 -43.26
N GLU A 592 -3.95 3.24 -43.67
CA GLU A 592 -4.38 4.19 -44.70
C GLU A 592 -4.08 5.63 -44.30
N GLN A 593 -4.42 6.04 -43.07
CA GLN A 593 -4.15 7.40 -42.60
C GLN A 593 -2.65 7.70 -42.40
N LEU A 594 -1.86 6.69 -42.03
CA LEU A 594 -0.40 6.81 -41.92
C LEU A 594 0.34 6.64 -43.26
N GLN A 595 -0.38 6.32 -44.35
CA GLN A 595 0.19 6.00 -45.65
C GLN A 595 1.23 4.86 -45.59
N LEU A 596 0.99 3.88 -44.72
CA LEU A 596 1.83 2.68 -44.57
C LEU A 596 1.09 1.46 -45.14
N PRO A 597 1.80 0.47 -45.70
CA PRO A 597 1.16 -0.73 -46.21
C PRO A 597 0.64 -1.59 -45.06
N PHE A 598 -0.64 -1.98 -45.12
CA PHE A 598 -1.18 -3.02 -44.25
C PHE A 598 -0.79 -4.41 -44.79
N LEU A 599 -0.16 -5.21 -43.93
CA LEU A 599 0.34 -6.55 -44.23
C LEU A 599 -0.59 -7.60 -43.60
N ALA A 600 -1.50 -8.16 -44.39
CA ALA A 600 -2.36 -9.28 -43.97
C ALA A 600 -1.59 -10.61 -43.96
N VAL A 601 -0.63 -10.74 -43.04
CA VAL A 601 0.35 -11.85 -43.05
C VAL A 601 0.11 -12.89 -41.96
N LEU A 602 -0.76 -12.61 -40.99
CA LEU A 602 -1.03 -13.45 -39.82
C LEU A 602 -2.41 -14.07 -39.88
N GLU A 603 -2.50 -15.35 -39.55
CA GLU A 603 -3.75 -16.07 -39.41
C GLU A 603 -3.77 -16.85 -38.08
N LYS A 604 -4.98 -17.06 -37.55
CA LYS A 604 -5.17 -17.89 -36.37
C LYS A 604 -5.15 -19.37 -36.77
N ALA A 605 -4.10 -20.10 -36.36
CA ALA A 605 -3.91 -21.51 -36.69
C ALA A 605 -4.88 -22.45 -35.95
N ARG A 606 -5.32 -22.03 -34.75
CA ARG A 606 -6.30 -22.76 -33.93
C ARG A 606 -7.07 -21.82 -33.01
N THR A 607 -8.29 -22.24 -32.65
CA THR A 607 -9.10 -21.57 -31.63
C THR A 607 -8.38 -21.54 -30.29
N THR A 608 -8.27 -20.37 -29.68
CA THR A 608 -7.70 -20.18 -28.33
C THR A 608 -8.76 -19.67 -27.38
N GLN A 609 -8.68 -20.05 -26.11
CA GLN A 609 -9.56 -19.48 -25.08
C GLN A 609 -9.23 -18.00 -24.87
N GLN A 610 -10.21 -17.19 -24.45
CA GLN A 610 -9.97 -15.79 -24.11
C GLN A 610 -9.01 -15.69 -22.93
N GLN A 611 -7.94 -14.91 -23.07
CA GLN A 611 -6.87 -14.85 -22.06
C GLN A 611 -7.38 -14.52 -20.65
N LYS A 612 -8.40 -13.66 -20.53
CA LYS A 612 -9.02 -13.28 -19.26
C LYS A 612 -9.69 -14.43 -18.48
N THR A 613 -9.98 -15.57 -19.11
CA THR A 613 -10.58 -16.73 -18.41
C THR A 613 -9.53 -17.65 -17.80
N LEU A 614 -8.25 -17.46 -18.14
CA LEU A 614 -7.13 -18.29 -17.68
C LEU A 614 -6.53 -17.70 -16.41
N ARG A 615 -6.15 -18.57 -15.47
CA ARG A 615 -5.85 -18.17 -14.09
C ARG A 615 -4.41 -17.72 -13.85
N ASN A 616 -3.47 -18.12 -14.71
CA ASN A 616 -2.05 -17.81 -14.51
C ASN A 616 -1.28 -17.66 -15.83
N ALA A 617 -0.11 -17.01 -15.74
CA ALA A 617 0.75 -16.70 -16.88
C ALA A 617 1.19 -17.93 -17.70
N LEU A 618 1.40 -19.09 -17.05
CA LEU A 618 1.76 -20.33 -17.74
C LEU A 618 0.62 -20.85 -18.62
N GLN A 619 -0.60 -20.94 -18.06
CA GLN A 619 -1.79 -21.33 -18.81
C GLN A 619 -2.04 -20.36 -19.98
N LYS A 620 -1.88 -19.06 -19.72
CA LYS A 620 -1.99 -18.00 -20.72
C LYS A 620 -0.99 -18.19 -21.88
N ALA A 621 0.28 -18.50 -21.55
CA ALA A 621 1.33 -18.79 -22.53
C ALA A 621 1.07 -20.06 -23.34
N GLU A 622 0.78 -21.19 -22.69
CA GLU A 622 0.48 -22.46 -23.37
C GLU A 622 -0.80 -22.36 -24.24
N ASN A 623 -1.81 -21.60 -23.80
CA ASN A 623 -3.02 -21.39 -24.60
C ASN A 623 -2.71 -20.71 -25.95
N VAL A 624 -1.76 -19.77 -26.03
CA VAL A 624 -1.42 -19.07 -27.28
C VAL A 624 -0.30 -19.73 -28.07
N LYS A 625 0.52 -20.58 -27.45
CA LYS A 625 1.67 -21.22 -28.08
C LYS A 625 1.28 -21.98 -29.35
N GLY A 626 1.95 -21.66 -30.46
CA GLY A 626 1.68 -22.21 -31.78
C GLY A 626 0.29 -21.87 -32.34
N SER A 627 -0.39 -20.85 -31.78
CA SER A 627 -1.75 -20.47 -32.23
C SER A 627 -1.74 -19.54 -33.44
N ILE A 628 -0.58 -19.12 -33.91
CA ILE A 628 -0.40 -18.15 -34.99
C ILE A 628 0.37 -18.79 -36.12
N LYS A 629 -0.14 -18.60 -37.34
CA LYS A 629 0.47 -19.03 -38.58
C LYS A 629 0.77 -17.81 -39.44
N LEU A 630 1.92 -17.83 -40.10
CA LEU A 630 2.31 -16.83 -41.08
C LEU A 630 1.96 -17.34 -42.49
N LEU A 631 1.26 -16.51 -43.27
CA LEU A 631 0.85 -16.84 -44.64
C LEU A 631 1.94 -16.53 -45.68
N HIS A 632 2.67 -15.42 -45.52
CA HIS A 632 3.61 -14.90 -46.51
C HIS A 632 4.88 -14.33 -45.87
N SER A 633 5.88 -15.18 -45.61
CA SER A 633 7.13 -14.78 -44.92
C SER A 633 7.93 -13.72 -45.66
N HIS A 634 7.95 -13.74 -46.98
CA HIS A 634 8.66 -12.75 -47.81
C HIS A 634 8.15 -11.31 -47.63
N LEU A 635 6.90 -11.12 -47.21
CA LEU A 635 6.34 -9.79 -46.95
C LEU A 635 6.81 -9.19 -45.62
N VAL A 636 7.36 -10.01 -44.72
CA VAL A 636 7.79 -9.65 -43.36
C VAL A 636 9.31 -9.54 -43.24
N ARG A 637 10.04 -10.38 -44.00
CA ARG A 637 11.49 -10.48 -43.95
C ARG A 637 12.17 -9.12 -44.15
N ASP A 638 13.14 -8.83 -43.29
CA ASP A 638 13.96 -7.61 -43.29
C ASP A 638 13.16 -6.31 -43.12
N LYS A 639 11.95 -6.39 -42.55
CA LYS A 639 11.10 -5.23 -42.24
C LYS A 639 10.95 -4.97 -40.75
N THR A 640 10.83 -3.70 -40.41
CA THR A 640 10.36 -3.22 -39.12
C THR A 640 8.86 -3.00 -39.19
N LEU A 641 8.10 -3.63 -38.29
CA LEU A 641 6.65 -3.65 -38.34
C LEU A 641 6.02 -2.99 -37.12
N LEU A 642 4.89 -2.31 -37.34
CA LEU A 642 3.97 -1.94 -36.28
C LEU A 642 2.94 -3.06 -36.10
N LEU A 643 2.83 -3.59 -34.89
CA LEU A 643 1.87 -4.64 -34.53
C LEU A 643 0.74 -4.03 -33.71
N ILE A 644 -0.48 -4.03 -34.26
CA ILE A 644 -1.67 -3.48 -33.61
C ILE A 644 -2.51 -4.58 -32.97
N ASP A 645 -2.93 -4.35 -31.72
CA ASP A 645 -3.91 -5.17 -31.00
C ASP A 645 -4.96 -4.28 -30.30
N ASP A 646 -6.06 -4.87 -29.83
CA ASP A 646 -7.10 -4.10 -29.14
C ASP A 646 -6.82 -3.92 -27.63
N ILE A 647 -6.35 -4.97 -26.96
CA ILE A 647 -6.18 -5.00 -25.50
C ILE A 647 -4.85 -5.67 -25.13
N TYR A 648 -3.94 -4.90 -24.54
CA TYR A 648 -2.77 -5.47 -23.87
C TYR A 648 -3.16 -5.95 -22.47
N ASP A 649 -3.24 -7.27 -22.28
CA ASP A 649 -3.48 -7.91 -20.98
C ASP A 649 -2.19 -8.52 -20.40
N SER A 650 -2.06 -9.85 -20.41
CA SER A 650 -0.84 -10.56 -19.99
C SER A 650 0.37 -10.36 -20.92
N GLY A 651 0.16 -9.75 -22.09
CA GLY A 651 1.15 -9.65 -23.15
C GLY A 651 1.50 -10.97 -23.85
N GLN A 652 0.95 -12.13 -23.43
CA GLN A 652 1.32 -13.43 -23.99
C GLN A 652 0.96 -13.58 -25.47
N MET A 653 -0.22 -13.08 -25.87
CA MET A 653 -0.66 -13.09 -27.26
C MET A 653 0.28 -12.24 -28.14
N LEU A 654 0.62 -11.05 -27.68
CA LEU A 654 1.56 -10.15 -28.35
C LEU A 654 2.95 -10.80 -28.48
N ARG A 655 3.44 -11.48 -27.43
CA ARG A 655 4.72 -12.22 -27.46
C ARG A 655 4.69 -13.35 -28.49
N GLU A 656 3.62 -14.12 -28.56
CA GLU A 656 3.48 -15.22 -29.52
C GLU A 656 3.50 -14.70 -30.97
N VAL A 657 2.73 -13.65 -31.26
CA VAL A 657 2.71 -13.05 -32.59
C VAL A 657 4.06 -12.46 -32.95
N SER A 658 4.68 -11.73 -32.02
CA SER A 658 6.01 -11.15 -32.22
C SER A 658 7.05 -12.23 -32.46
N ARG A 659 7.00 -13.36 -31.73
CA ARG A 659 7.86 -14.52 -31.95
C ARG A 659 7.70 -15.08 -33.36
N CYS A 660 6.47 -15.26 -33.83
CA CYS A 660 6.18 -15.74 -35.18
C CYS A 660 6.78 -14.80 -36.26
N LEU A 661 6.64 -13.49 -36.09
CA LEU A 661 7.17 -12.49 -37.02
C LEU A 661 8.71 -12.42 -37.00
N ILE A 662 9.33 -12.41 -35.82
CA ILE A 662 10.80 -12.40 -35.67
C ILE A 662 11.41 -13.69 -36.25
N GLN A 663 10.80 -14.85 -36.01
CA GLN A 663 11.25 -16.13 -36.61
C GLN A 663 11.14 -16.13 -38.15
N ALA A 664 10.25 -15.32 -38.71
CA ALA A 664 10.12 -15.14 -40.15
C ALA A 664 11.07 -14.08 -40.74
N GLY A 665 11.92 -13.47 -39.91
CA GLY A 665 12.95 -12.53 -40.32
C GLY A 665 12.54 -11.06 -40.21
N ALA A 666 11.51 -10.70 -39.44
CA ALA A 666 11.27 -9.29 -39.11
C ALA A 666 12.46 -8.72 -38.33
N MET A 667 12.87 -7.49 -38.63
CA MET A 667 13.99 -6.83 -37.95
C MET A 667 13.63 -6.33 -36.56
N ALA A 668 12.44 -5.73 -36.42
CA ALA A 668 11.93 -5.20 -35.17
C ALA A 668 10.40 -5.12 -35.20
N ILE A 669 9.78 -5.35 -34.04
CA ILE A 669 8.33 -5.24 -33.87
C ILE A 669 8.05 -4.16 -32.84
N TYR A 670 7.28 -3.16 -33.22
CA TYR A 670 6.80 -2.09 -32.36
C TYR A 670 5.33 -2.34 -32.03
N PRO A 671 4.98 -2.67 -30.78
CA PRO A 671 3.60 -2.96 -30.44
C PRO A 671 2.82 -1.66 -30.19
N PHE A 672 1.55 -1.65 -30.57
CA PHE A 672 0.59 -0.63 -30.21
C PHE A 672 -0.75 -1.28 -29.87
N THR A 673 -1.40 -0.86 -28.77
CA THR A 673 -2.75 -1.36 -28.46
C THR A 673 -3.75 -0.24 -28.23
N ILE A 674 -5.04 -0.48 -28.46
CA ILE A 674 -6.06 0.53 -28.16
C ILE A 674 -6.13 0.72 -26.63
N THR A 675 -6.12 -0.37 -25.87
CA THR A 675 -6.16 -0.30 -24.40
C THR A 675 -5.15 -1.23 -23.74
N ARG A 676 -4.83 -0.96 -22.48
CA ARG A 676 -3.99 -1.80 -21.63
C ARG A 676 -4.64 -2.07 -20.27
N THR A 677 -4.68 -3.32 -19.80
CA THR A 677 -5.15 -3.64 -18.44
C THR A 677 -4.13 -3.16 -17.40
N MET A 678 -4.62 -2.73 -16.23
CA MET A 678 -3.74 -2.28 -15.13
C MET A 678 -3.02 -3.44 -14.43
N HIS A 679 -3.59 -4.65 -14.51
CA HIS A 679 -3.03 -5.87 -13.91
C HIS A 679 -2.43 -6.75 -15.01
N SER A 680 -1.20 -6.48 -15.41
CA SER A 680 -0.41 -7.52 -16.09
C SER A 680 0.04 -8.51 -15.02
N ASP A 681 -0.24 -9.80 -15.19
CA ASP A 681 0.13 -10.92 -14.27
C ASP A 681 1.66 -11.09 -14.01
N ASP A 682 2.47 -10.11 -14.41
CA ASP A 682 3.94 -10.12 -14.34
C ASP A 682 4.48 -9.49 -13.04
N HIS A 683 3.65 -9.28 -12.01
CA HIS A 683 4.07 -8.91 -10.66
C HIS A 683 3.79 -10.02 -9.64
#